data_AF-A0AA88I1B8-F1
#
_entry.id   AF-A0AA88I1B8-F1
#
_cell.length_a   1.000
_cell.length_b   1.000
_cell.length_c   1.000
_cell.angle_alpha   90.00
_cell.angle_beta   90.00
_cell.angle_gamma   90.00
#
_symmetry.space_group_name_H-M   'P 1'
#
loop_
_entity.id
_entity.type
_entity.pdbx_description
1 polymer ?
#
loop_
_entity_poly.entity_id
_entity_poly.type
_entity_poly.pdbx_seq_one_letter_code
_entity_poly.pdbx_strand_id
1 'polypeptide(L)'
;MDVLTSTIQSLNDSAMGEDLVHNKMLRALPPTFLVPLLYLFNRCWDSGTVPSAWKSSILVPIYKGKGDRSDPASYRPIALTSCIAKLYEKMIKLRFEPLIDNSLIAEQAGFRKGRSTLDNLIQLDHDIKKAFTRKRVVSAVFFDIKKAYDTLDPFAILRQAHKFNVGNNFWKWCRAMLFNRTIKTRVGSICSSASTVSLGVPQGGVLSPLLFNILINDIILADMPSIKFVLYADDLALWTEGSSPEACQPKLQGAIDKLSIWLNTKNLVFSIPKTTGMVFSRKIDLRQDCLSINLTLYKQQIHFARNVKFLGMWLDSKLNWNDHISHLCDALEKRLNFMRAVAGQKWGASRDSLQKLFTSIIYGKIEYCLPVYYSASKKLISKIESIVHHGLRLITGALKSTPIAALFNEGDFLKNLMKLEPTSLNPSLLNGERVLKWNENSPRSAFVILKVDSDSFFLSWEKRPGKTLRFLDISCIRDTRTGRYAVSPKYLQFSKRISSKNGCLRDKTVRICYGNDFVNNKFLNFTFSSKHVAKIWCDEILKVAYSLYNLNGSVERFLKKAYTKLLLESVESVRSKHVLQIKYLEELFGLNKEDSSKLKKALNVYGVRISNQKIPINVSTNTNTNESKKCIKIKHPEVDKIFARICEEKKQYLKPDQFVDGLNNVQQRDPLLHEMLEPFANTPEDLEILNQKEPSTTDDESPPCGLASHKRLFRYYISEKGLPVKLDKLDLCDMTKPLGHYFINSSHNTYLTGDQLTSESSSEMYRQALLSGCRCIELDFWDGNFISKPIVTHGFTFVKKILAKDAIDAIAESTFKTSEYPVILSFENHCSKSNQAKIAEYCRESFGEMLLDGAIDGYPLEPNHPLPPPSLLKRKIMIKNKKGTAGEETEAGAGISPLVNYIQPVHFHGFEQAKLQQKNYEMSSFSEAKAKTLLKEQPVDFVDYNKRQLSRVYPDGTQIDSSNFMPNDFWNAGVQMVALNFQTLDLPMQLNLALFEFNNRCGYLLKPDIMRREDISFDPLSQSTIDSIVPLKVSIKVISGQLLSNKRIWTFVEVEMYGIPVDTKVCQLFDTTKIIPSNGINTFYNAFPFVFSKVVFPDLAFLRLAVYENKSANSNFIFCDRRFIGHRVIPVSAISPGYKHI
;
A
#
# COMPACT_ATOMS: atom_id res chain seq x y z
N MET A 1 -24.54 23.59 -12.43
CA MET A 1 -25.57 22.65 -11.95
C MET A 1 -24.94 21.57 -11.07
N ASP A 2 -23.74 21.11 -11.43
CA ASP A 2 -23.05 19.96 -10.83
C ASP A 2 -22.71 20.15 -9.35
N VAL A 3 -22.35 21.37 -8.95
CA VAL A 3 -22.15 21.72 -7.54
C VAL A 3 -23.43 21.52 -6.72
N LEU A 4 -24.61 21.85 -7.27
CA LEU A 4 -25.89 21.65 -6.57
C LEU A 4 -26.19 20.15 -6.42
N THR A 5 -26.08 19.39 -7.52
CA THR A 5 -26.37 17.95 -7.54
C THR A 5 -25.44 17.18 -6.61
N SER A 6 -24.13 17.41 -6.69
CA SER A 6 -23.14 16.79 -5.79
C SER A 6 -23.37 17.18 -4.33
N THR A 7 -23.74 18.44 -4.05
CA THR A 7 -24.03 18.87 -2.68
C THR A 7 -25.27 18.19 -2.14
N ILE A 8 -26.33 17.99 -2.95
CA ILE A 8 -27.55 17.27 -2.55
C ILE A 8 -27.23 15.80 -2.25
N GLN A 9 -26.46 15.13 -3.10
CA GLN A 9 -26.07 13.72 -2.91
C GLN A 9 -25.25 13.51 -1.61
N SER A 10 -24.45 14.51 -1.22
CA SER A 10 -23.66 14.48 0.02
C SER A 10 -24.42 14.89 1.30
N LEU A 11 -25.73 15.18 1.22
CA LEU A 11 -26.50 15.56 2.41
C LEU A 11 -26.73 14.35 3.31
N ASN A 12 -26.24 14.41 4.55
CA ASN A 12 -26.66 13.50 5.63
C ASN A 12 -28.03 13.92 6.18
N ASP A 13 -28.70 13.01 6.91
CA ASP A 13 -29.93 13.35 7.63
C ASP A 13 -29.65 14.44 8.68
N SER A 14 -30.52 15.46 8.74
CA SER A 14 -30.40 16.62 9.64
C SER A 14 -31.78 17.00 10.12
N ALA A 15 -31.87 17.47 11.36
CA ALA A 15 -33.10 18.07 11.88
C ALA A 15 -33.55 19.25 11.00
N MET A 16 -34.86 19.32 10.78
CA MET A 16 -35.56 20.35 9.99
C MET A 16 -35.59 21.69 10.73
N GLY A 17 -35.59 22.77 9.95
CA GLY A 17 -35.81 24.13 10.46
C GLY A 17 -37.30 24.47 10.57
N GLU A 18 -37.60 25.77 10.67
CA GLU A 18 -38.98 26.28 10.72
C GLU A 18 -39.76 26.05 9.40
N ASP A 19 -39.04 25.87 8.28
CA ASP A 19 -39.61 25.57 6.96
C ASP A 19 -40.12 24.12 6.81
N LEU A 20 -39.88 23.28 7.81
CA LEU A 20 -40.24 21.85 7.83
C LEU A 20 -39.65 21.04 6.66
N VAL A 21 -38.61 21.54 5.99
CA VAL A 21 -37.92 20.83 4.91
C VAL A 21 -36.83 19.94 5.51
N HIS A 22 -36.89 18.64 5.20
CA HIS A 22 -35.87 17.68 5.61
C HIS A 22 -34.90 17.36 4.45
N ASN A 23 -33.63 17.06 4.74
CA ASN A 23 -32.64 16.71 3.71
C ASN A 23 -33.06 15.50 2.84
N LYS A 24 -33.87 14.58 3.38
CA LYS A 24 -34.49 13.47 2.61
C LYS A 24 -35.37 13.98 1.47
N MET A 25 -36.14 15.05 1.71
CA MET A 25 -36.98 15.66 0.68
C MET A 25 -36.12 16.24 -0.43
N LEU A 26 -35.02 16.94 -0.08
CA LEU A 26 -34.07 17.50 -1.04
C LEU A 26 -33.40 16.42 -1.90
N ARG A 27 -33.03 15.28 -1.31
CA ARG A 27 -32.45 14.14 -2.04
C ARG A 27 -33.46 13.41 -2.93
N ALA A 28 -34.75 13.49 -2.60
CA ALA A 28 -35.83 12.90 -3.38
C ALA A 28 -36.39 13.83 -4.46
N LEU A 29 -35.88 15.07 -4.58
CA LEU A 29 -36.33 16.01 -5.61
C LEU A 29 -36.01 15.46 -7.00
N PRO A 30 -36.97 15.50 -7.95
CA PRO A 30 -36.69 15.14 -9.33
C PRO A 30 -35.70 16.13 -9.96
N PRO A 31 -34.91 15.73 -10.97
CA PRO A 31 -33.98 16.63 -11.67
C PRO A 31 -34.63 17.92 -12.19
N THR A 32 -35.90 17.88 -12.57
CA THR A 32 -36.67 19.04 -13.03
C THR A 32 -36.83 20.13 -11.96
N PHE A 33 -36.86 19.77 -10.67
CA PHE A 33 -36.95 20.71 -9.55
C PHE A 33 -35.61 21.32 -9.15
N LEU A 34 -34.49 20.78 -9.64
CA LEU A 34 -33.17 21.33 -9.35
C LEU A 34 -32.89 22.61 -10.14
N VAL A 35 -33.50 22.78 -11.32
CA VAL A 35 -33.38 24.00 -12.15
C VAL A 35 -33.93 25.24 -11.44
N PRO A 36 -35.19 25.27 -10.94
CA PRO A 36 -35.69 26.44 -10.22
C PRO A 36 -34.95 26.67 -8.89
N LEU A 37 -34.47 25.61 -8.23
CA LEU A 37 -33.65 25.73 -7.03
C LEU A 37 -32.29 26.39 -7.32
N LEU A 38 -31.63 25.99 -8.41
CA LEU A 38 -30.39 26.62 -8.86
C LEU A 38 -30.63 28.08 -9.28
N TYR A 39 -31.73 28.34 -9.98
CA TYR A 39 -32.12 29.70 -10.34
C TYR A 39 -32.29 30.58 -9.10
N LEU A 40 -32.99 30.10 -8.06
CA LEU A 40 -33.11 30.80 -6.78
C LEU A 40 -31.74 31.11 -6.16
N PHE A 41 -30.83 30.12 -6.10
CA PHE A 41 -29.50 30.31 -5.53
C PHE A 41 -28.64 31.31 -6.30
N ASN A 42 -28.67 31.26 -7.64
CA ASN A 42 -27.96 32.23 -8.48
C ASN A 42 -28.55 33.64 -8.32
N ARG A 43 -29.89 33.77 -8.31
CA ARG A 43 -30.54 35.06 -8.04
C ARG A 43 -30.14 35.63 -6.68
N CYS A 44 -30.13 34.81 -5.63
CA CYS A 44 -29.68 35.23 -4.30
C CYS A 44 -28.21 35.69 -4.31
N TRP A 45 -27.37 35.00 -5.08
CA TRP A 45 -25.95 35.30 -5.20
C TRP A 45 -25.69 36.64 -5.91
N ASP A 46 -26.37 36.87 -7.04
CA ASP A 46 -26.18 38.07 -7.86
C ASP A 46 -26.78 39.31 -7.20
N SER A 47 -27.98 39.18 -6.62
CA SER A 47 -28.65 40.29 -5.94
C SER A 47 -28.05 40.60 -4.57
N GLY A 48 -27.41 39.61 -3.93
CA GLY A 48 -26.95 39.73 -2.54
C GLY A 48 -28.09 39.74 -1.53
N THR A 49 -29.24 39.17 -1.87
CA THR A 49 -30.41 39.06 -0.98
C THR A 49 -30.80 37.61 -0.77
N VAL A 50 -31.27 37.26 0.42
CA VAL A 50 -31.73 35.91 0.76
C VAL A 50 -33.18 35.94 1.27
N PRO A 51 -33.97 34.87 1.08
CA PRO A 51 -35.31 34.74 1.66
C PRO A 51 -35.31 34.98 3.17
N SER A 52 -36.30 35.73 3.68
CA SER A 52 -36.46 36.02 5.11
C SER A 52 -36.61 34.74 5.95
N ALA A 53 -37.26 33.71 5.39
CA ALA A 53 -37.40 32.40 6.03
C ALA A 53 -36.05 31.74 6.38
N TRP A 54 -34.98 32.03 5.62
CA TRP A 54 -33.64 31.49 5.90
C TRP A 54 -32.93 32.20 7.05
N LYS A 55 -33.46 33.35 7.49
CA LYS A 55 -32.94 34.15 8.61
C LYS A 55 -33.59 33.83 9.95
N SER A 56 -34.63 32.99 9.95
CA SER A 56 -35.29 32.51 11.16
C SER A 56 -34.72 31.15 11.58
N SER A 57 -34.55 30.94 12.89
CA SER A 57 -33.98 29.70 13.43
C SER A 57 -34.67 29.25 14.72
N ILE A 58 -34.69 27.93 14.94
CA ILE A 58 -35.20 27.34 16.18
C ILE A 58 -34.01 26.90 17.03
N LEU A 59 -33.83 27.52 18.19
CA LEU A 59 -32.82 27.16 19.18
C LEU A 59 -33.29 25.98 20.01
N VAL A 60 -32.52 24.88 19.97
CA VAL A 60 -32.75 23.70 20.79
C VAL A 60 -31.62 23.56 21.82
N PRO A 61 -31.90 23.68 23.12
CA PRO A 61 -30.90 23.53 24.17
C PRO A 61 -30.55 22.04 24.36
N ILE A 62 -29.29 21.67 24.12
CA ILE A 62 -28.79 20.30 24.34
C ILE A 62 -27.95 20.25 25.61
N TYR A 63 -28.34 19.43 26.58
CA TYR A 63 -27.63 19.30 27.86
C TYR A 63 -26.18 18.80 27.65
N LYS A 64 -25.21 19.46 28.28
CA LYS A 64 -23.77 19.12 28.16
C LYS A 64 -23.37 17.83 28.87
N GLY A 65 -24.30 17.21 29.61
CA GLY A 65 -24.04 16.00 30.41
C GLY A 65 -23.38 16.27 31.75
N LYS A 66 -23.19 17.54 32.12
CA LYS A 66 -22.57 17.99 33.38
C LYS A 66 -23.09 19.37 33.76
N GLY A 67 -23.07 19.68 35.06
CA GLY A 67 -23.60 20.93 35.63
C GLY A 67 -25.02 20.78 36.14
N ASP A 68 -25.58 21.84 36.72
CA ASP A 68 -26.97 21.86 37.14
C ASP A 68 -27.89 21.98 35.91
N ARG A 69 -28.97 21.19 35.85
CA ARG A 69 -29.99 21.25 34.80
C ARG A 69 -30.86 22.51 34.90
N SER A 70 -30.89 23.16 36.06
CA SER A 70 -31.56 24.45 36.23
C SER A 70 -30.79 25.60 35.56
N ASP A 71 -29.47 25.44 35.38
CA ASP A 71 -28.60 26.46 34.81
C ASP A 71 -28.58 26.41 33.27
N PRO A 72 -29.02 27.47 32.56
CA PRO A 72 -28.92 27.55 31.10
C PRO A 72 -27.49 27.38 30.56
N ALA A 73 -26.46 27.73 31.34
CA ALA A 73 -25.06 27.54 30.94
C ALA A 73 -24.67 26.06 30.81
N SER A 74 -25.44 25.14 31.39
CA SER A 74 -25.27 23.69 31.24
C SER A 74 -25.75 23.13 29.90
N TYR A 75 -26.33 23.97 29.03
CA TYR A 75 -26.84 23.58 27.72
C TYR A 75 -26.04 24.18 26.57
N ARG A 76 -26.04 23.52 25.40
CA ARG A 76 -25.55 24.05 24.12
C ARG A 76 -26.74 24.58 23.31
N PRO A 77 -26.73 25.85 22.86
CA PRO A 77 -27.81 26.41 22.06
C PRO A 77 -27.66 26.04 20.58
N ILE A 78 -28.19 24.89 20.14
CA ILE A 78 -28.10 24.49 18.72
C ILE A 78 -29.18 25.19 17.90
N ALA A 79 -28.76 25.95 16.87
CA ALA A 79 -29.67 26.65 15.97
C ALA A 79 -30.07 25.75 14.78
N LEU A 80 -31.35 25.42 14.69
CA LEU A 80 -31.94 24.74 13.54
C LEU A 80 -32.34 25.77 12.48
N THR A 81 -31.49 25.94 11.48
CA THR A 81 -31.75 26.75 10.28
C THR A 81 -32.34 25.91 9.14
N SER A 82 -32.98 26.57 8.18
CA SER A 82 -33.53 25.95 6.96
C SER A 82 -32.55 25.00 6.29
N CYS A 83 -33.00 23.81 5.90
CA CYS A 83 -32.18 22.85 5.16
C CYS A 83 -31.81 23.36 3.76
N ILE A 84 -32.68 24.18 3.15
CA ILE A 84 -32.41 24.84 1.86
C ILE A 84 -31.31 25.89 2.04
N ALA A 85 -31.36 26.68 3.12
CA ALA A 85 -30.30 27.64 3.44
C ALA A 85 -28.95 26.93 3.68
N LYS A 86 -28.96 25.80 4.42
CA LYS A 86 -27.75 24.99 4.64
C LYS A 86 -27.19 24.40 3.34
N LEU A 87 -28.06 23.99 2.41
CA LEU A 87 -27.65 23.53 1.08
C LEU A 87 -26.95 24.66 0.32
N TYR A 88 -27.51 25.87 0.34
CA TYR A 88 -26.90 27.06 -0.26
C TYR A 88 -25.55 27.42 0.40
N GLU A 89 -25.48 27.42 1.74
CA GLU A 89 -24.23 27.62 2.49
C GLU A 89 -23.16 26.59 2.12
N LYS A 90 -23.52 25.30 1.94
CA LYS A 90 -22.59 24.25 1.50
C LYS A 90 -22.03 24.55 0.11
N MET A 91 -22.86 25.00 -0.82
CA MET A 91 -22.39 25.37 -2.16
C MET A 91 -21.40 26.54 -2.12
N ILE A 92 -21.66 27.55 -1.28
CA ILE A 92 -20.74 28.68 -1.08
C ILE A 92 -19.46 28.18 -0.42
N LYS A 93 -19.55 27.35 0.62
CA LYS A 93 -18.41 26.75 1.30
C LYS A 93 -17.47 26.04 0.32
N LEU A 94 -18.01 25.17 -0.53
CA LEU A 94 -17.23 24.44 -1.54
C LEU A 94 -16.46 25.35 -2.50
N ARG A 95 -16.98 26.55 -2.78
CA ARG A 95 -16.34 27.51 -3.69
C ARG A 95 -15.29 28.40 -3.01
N PHE A 96 -15.55 28.83 -1.78
CA PHE A 96 -14.76 29.89 -1.14
C PHE A 96 -13.83 29.41 -0.04
N GLU A 97 -14.12 28.28 0.60
CA GLU A 97 -13.25 27.72 1.65
C GLU A 97 -11.81 27.51 1.15
N PRO A 98 -11.54 26.94 -0.05
CA PRO A 98 -10.17 26.78 -0.53
C PRO A 98 -9.42 28.11 -0.73
N LEU A 99 -10.13 29.16 -1.15
CA LEU A 99 -9.55 30.49 -1.37
C LEU A 99 -9.19 31.17 -0.05
N ILE A 100 -10.08 31.06 0.94
CA ILE A 100 -9.90 31.64 2.26
C ILE A 100 -8.82 30.88 3.05
N ASP A 101 -8.82 29.55 2.99
CA ASP A 101 -7.92 28.71 3.79
C ASP A 101 -6.44 29.00 3.50
N ASN A 102 -6.07 29.25 2.24
CA ASN A 102 -4.71 29.63 1.86
C ASN A 102 -4.23 30.95 2.49
N SER A 103 -5.16 31.81 2.91
CA SER A 103 -4.86 33.11 3.53
C SER A 103 -4.98 33.08 5.06
N LEU A 104 -5.36 31.95 5.64
CA LEU A 104 -5.45 31.79 7.09
C LEU A 104 -4.07 31.55 7.70
N ILE A 105 -3.81 32.13 8.87
CA ILE A 105 -2.58 31.95 9.65
C ILE A 105 -2.27 30.46 9.90
N ALA A 106 -0.99 30.10 9.90
CA ALA A 106 -0.55 28.71 9.99
C ALA A 106 -0.89 28.07 11.34
N GLU A 107 -0.96 28.87 12.41
CA GLU A 107 -1.21 28.47 13.79
C GLU A 107 -2.67 28.11 14.06
N GLN A 108 -3.61 28.49 13.18
CA GLN A 108 -5.01 28.08 13.28
C GLN A 108 -5.20 26.73 12.58
N ALA A 109 -5.52 25.69 13.36
CA ALA A 109 -5.81 24.34 12.89
C ALA A 109 -7.31 23.98 12.95
N GLY A 110 -8.12 24.72 13.70
CA GLY A 110 -9.53 24.44 13.91
C GLY A 110 -10.37 24.65 12.65
N PHE A 111 -11.26 23.70 12.35
CA PHE A 111 -12.17 23.72 11.20
C PHE A 111 -11.52 23.83 9.82
N ARG A 112 -10.23 23.48 9.71
CA ARG A 112 -9.51 23.48 8.44
C ARG A 112 -9.29 22.07 7.94
N LYS A 113 -9.39 21.88 6.62
CA LYS A 113 -9.17 20.58 5.99
C LYS A 113 -7.67 20.23 6.06
N GLY A 114 -7.35 19.01 6.46
CA GLY A 114 -5.95 18.55 6.55
C GLY A 114 -5.19 19.03 7.79
N ARG A 115 -5.85 19.74 8.72
CA ARG A 115 -5.31 20.12 10.04
C ARG A 115 -6.14 19.45 11.14
N SER A 116 -5.52 19.17 12.27
CA SER A 116 -6.09 18.39 13.36
C SER A 116 -5.63 18.90 14.73
N THR A 117 -6.27 18.42 15.81
CA THR A 117 -5.81 18.70 17.18
C THR A 117 -4.41 18.14 17.45
N LEU A 118 -4.00 17.10 16.72
CA LEU A 118 -2.70 16.47 16.84
C LEU A 118 -1.57 17.43 16.43
N ASP A 119 -1.76 18.23 15.39
CA ASP A 119 -0.75 19.18 14.91
C ASP A 119 -0.38 20.19 16.01
N ASN A 120 -1.40 20.78 16.65
CA ASN A 120 -1.23 21.72 17.75
C ASN A 120 -0.53 21.08 18.97
N LEU A 121 -0.90 19.85 19.31
CA LEU A 121 -0.31 19.12 20.44
C LEU A 121 1.13 18.72 20.18
N ILE A 122 1.47 18.26 18.96
CA ILE A 122 2.84 17.93 18.57
C ILE A 122 3.73 19.17 18.62
N GLN A 123 3.25 20.32 18.12
CA GLN A 123 4.02 21.56 18.16
C GLN A 123 4.37 21.98 19.60
N LEU A 124 3.38 21.96 20.49
CA LEU A 124 3.58 22.27 21.91
C LEU A 124 4.51 21.26 22.58
N ASP A 125 4.29 19.95 22.40
CA ASP A 125 5.12 18.88 22.95
C ASP A 125 6.58 18.97 22.47
N HIS A 126 6.78 19.22 21.18
CA HIS A 126 8.10 19.42 20.56
C HIS A 126 8.85 20.57 21.22
N ASP A 127 8.20 21.73 21.39
CA ASP A 127 8.82 22.91 21.98
C ASP A 127 9.16 22.73 23.46
N ILE A 128 8.27 22.08 24.22
CA ILE A 128 8.55 21.73 25.63
C ILE A 128 9.75 20.78 25.72
N LYS A 129 9.78 19.72 24.92
CA LYS A 129 10.90 18.76 24.91
C LYS A 129 12.21 19.40 24.47
N LYS A 130 12.16 20.29 23.46
CA LYS A 130 13.32 21.07 23.00
C LYS A 130 13.90 21.95 24.11
N ALA A 131 13.02 22.62 24.88
CA ALA A 131 13.43 23.41 26.04
C ALA A 131 14.03 22.53 27.15
N PHE A 132 13.46 21.34 27.41
CA PHE A 132 14.01 20.40 28.38
C PHE A 132 15.44 19.97 28.04
N THR A 133 15.73 19.68 26.76
CA THR A 133 17.09 19.34 26.30
C THR A 133 18.07 20.49 26.52
N ARG A 134 17.61 21.73 26.37
CA ARG A 134 18.38 22.95 26.65
C ARG A 134 18.46 23.29 28.14
N LYS A 135 17.91 22.45 29.01
CA LYS A 135 17.81 22.69 30.46
C LYS A 135 17.07 23.99 30.82
N ARG A 136 16.14 24.41 29.95
CA ARG A 136 15.26 25.58 30.09
C ARG A 136 13.86 25.16 30.57
N VAL A 137 13.03 26.15 30.89
CA VAL A 137 11.62 25.95 31.26
C VAL A 137 10.70 26.54 30.19
N VAL A 138 9.48 26.01 30.08
CA VAL A 138 8.42 26.57 29.26
C VAL A 138 7.26 26.97 30.15
N SER A 139 6.79 28.20 30.00
CA SER A 139 5.60 28.69 30.68
C SER A 139 4.51 28.90 29.64
N ALA A 140 3.34 28.29 29.86
CA ALA A 140 2.23 28.30 28.93
C ALA A 140 0.95 28.78 29.62
N VAL A 141 0.05 29.39 28.84
CA VAL A 141 -1.29 29.75 29.28
C VAL A 141 -2.29 29.24 28.25
N PHE A 142 -3.33 28.58 28.76
CA PHE A 142 -4.42 27.98 27.99
C PHE A 142 -5.68 28.80 28.23
N PHE A 143 -6.29 29.29 27.15
CA PHE A 143 -7.46 30.17 27.19
C PHE A 143 -8.69 29.48 26.60
N ASP A 144 -9.86 29.84 27.15
CA ASP A 144 -11.19 29.48 26.64
C ASP A 144 -11.93 30.79 26.32
N ILE A 145 -12.33 30.97 25.05
CA ILE A 145 -13.11 32.14 24.63
C ILE A 145 -14.57 31.95 25.05
N LYS A 146 -15.13 32.90 25.81
CA LYS A 146 -16.49 32.80 26.33
C LYS A 146 -17.51 32.96 25.21
N LYS A 147 -18.33 31.91 24.97
CA LYS A 147 -19.44 31.93 24.01
C LYS A 147 -19.02 32.44 22.63
N ALA A 148 -17.92 31.92 22.10
CA ALA A 148 -17.27 32.42 20.90
C ALA A 148 -18.23 32.64 19.71
N TYR A 149 -19.10 31.67 19.40
CA TYR A 149 -20.06 31.79 18.30
C TYR A 149 -21.20 32.78 18.54
N ASP A 150 -21.67 32.90 19.78
CA ASP A 150 -22.84 33.73 20.12
C ASP A 150 -22.50 35.23 20.20
N THR A 151 -21.21 35.56 20.29
CA THR A 151 -20.71 36.91 20.56
C THR A 151 -20.00 37.56 19.37
N LEU A 152 -19.82 36.84 18.25
CA LEU A 152 -19.18 37.40 17.05
C LEU A 152 -19.92 38.65 16.56
N ASP A 153 -19.18 39.73 16.34
CA ASP A 153 -19.74 40.95 15.73
C ASP A 153 -19.88 40.78 14.21
N PRO A 154 -21.11 40.81 13.64
CA PRO A 154 -21.32 40.75 12.20
C PRO A 154 -20.57 41.85 11.43
N PHE A 155 -20.44 43.06 11.98
CA PHE A 155 -19.71 44.14 11.33
C PHE A 155 -18.21 43.86 11.28
N ALA A 156 -17.64 43.30 12.36
CA ALA A 156 -16.25 42.87 12.37
C ALA A 156 -15.99 41.77 11.34
N ILE A 157 -16.87 40.78 11.21
CA ILE A 157 -16.77 39.73 10.19
C ILE A 157 -16.76 40.36 8.79
N LEU A 158 -17.66 41.31 8.50
CA LEU A 158 -17.71 41.98 7.20
C LEU A 158 -16.45 42.80 6.89
N ARG A 159 -15.88 43.49 7.88
CA ARG A 159 -14.61 44.23 7.72
C ARG A 159 -13.46 43.27 7.40
N GLN A 160 -13.41 42.13 8.07
CA GLN A 160 -12.36 41.13 7.85
C GLN A 160 -12.52 40.43 6.52
N ALA A 161 -13.74 40.04 6.14
CA ALA A 161 -14.01 39.39 4.86
C ALA A 161 -13.51 40.22 3.66
N HIS A 162 -13.53 41.54 3.76
CA HIS A 162 -12.99 42.43 2.72
C HIS A 162 -11.47 42.29 2.53
N LYS A 163 -10.72 41.89 3.57
CA LYS A 163 -9.27 41.70 3.51
C LYS A 163 -8.86 40.42 2.76
N PHE A 164 -9.75 39.43 2.66
CA PHE A 164 -9.48 38.13 2.02
C PHE A 164 -9.62 38.15 0.49
N ASN A 165 -9.92 39.30 -0.12
CA ASN A 165 -10.09 39.47 -1.58
C ASN A 165 -11.06 38.47 -2.25
N VAL A 166 -12.08 38.00 -1.50
CA VAL A 166 -13.04 36.96 -1.94
C VAL A 166 -14.20 37.46 -2.82
N GLY A 167 -14.06 38.63 -3.42
CA GLY A 167 -15.06 39.24 -4.28
C GLY A 167 -16.28 39.82 -3.54
N ASN A 168 -16.96 40.77 -4.18
CA ASN A 168 -18.05 41.54 -3.56
C ASN A 168 -19.30 40.69 -3.23
N ASN A 169 -19.58 39.62 -4.00
CA ASN A 169 -20.78 38.81 -3.80
C ASN A 169 -20.73 37.97 -2.52
N PHE A 170 -19.56 37.45 -2.14
CA PHE A 170 -19.40 36.77 -0.85
C PHE A 170 -19.67 37.73 0.32
N TRP A 171 -19.13 38.95 0.22
CA TRP A 171 -19.39 40.01 1.21
C TRP A 171 -20.87 40.36 1.32
N LYS A 172 -21.56 40.55 0.17
CA LYS A 172 -23.01 40.79 0.14
C LYS A 172 -23.79 39.64 0.76
N TRP A 173 -23.40 38.40 0.50
CA TRP A 173 -24.00 37.22 1.10
C TRP A 173 -23.83 37.20 2.63
N CYS A 174 -22.62 37.46 3.14
CA CYS A 174 -22.38 37.57 4.59
C CYS A 174 -23.30 38.63 5.20
N ARG A 175 -23.43 39.80 4.55
CA ARG A 175 -24.31 40.88 5.01
C ARG A 175 -25.78 40.42 5.00
N ALA A 176 -26.21 39.71 3.98
CA ALA A 176 -27.58 39.23 3.87
C ALA A 176 -27.93 38.20 4.96
N MET A 177 -27.02 37.28 5.26
CA MET A 177 -27.26 36.18 6.19
C MET A 177 -27.06 36.57 7.66
N LEU A 178 -26.17 37.50 7.98
CA LEU A 178 -25.84 37.82 9.37
C LEU A 178 -26.79 38.85 10.02
N PHE A 179 -27.41 39.72 9.21
CA PHE A 179 -28.27 40.81 9.67
C PHE A 179 -29.76 40.46 9.61
N ASN A 180 -30.54 41.06 10.52
CA ASN A 180 -32.00 40.90 10.64
C ASN A 180 -32.43 39.44 10.83
N ARG A 181 -31.73 38.71 11.71
CA ARG A 181 -32.06 37.33 12.07
C ARG A 181 -33.02 37.27 13.24
N THR A 182 -33.85 36.24 13.27
CA THR A 182 -34.79 35.94 14.36
C THR A 182 -34.55 34.54 14.92
N ILE A 183 -34.79 34.37 16.21
CA ILE A 183 -34.64 33.09 16.90
C ILE A 183 -35.83 32.80 17.81
N LYS A 184 -36.28 31.55 17.84
CA LYS A 184 -37.28 31.01 18.79
C LYS A 184 -36.64 29.88 19.57
N THR A 185 -36.81 29.82 20.88
CA THR A 185 -36.30 28.71 21.69
C THR A 185 -37.36 27.63 21.82
N ARG A 186 -37.00 26.38 21.55
CA ARG A 186 -37.89 25.22 21.67
C ARG A 186 -37.41 24.26 22.75
N VAL A 187 -38.28 23.98 23.73
CA VAL A 187 -38.06 22.98 24.78
C VAL A 187 -39.21 21.97 24.71
N GLY A 188 -38.89 20.72 24.36
CA GLY A 188 -39.90 19.71 24.07
C GLY A 188 -40.79 20.12 22.90
N SER A 189 -42.10 20.25 23.16
CA SER A 189 -43.13 20.68 22.20
C SER A 189 -43.46 22.18 22.25
N ILE A 190 -42.88 22.94 23.20
CA ILE A 190 -43.22 24.34 23.43
C ILE A 190 -42.15 25.26 22.81
N CYS A 191 -42.59 26.32 22.14
CA CYS A 191 -41.73 27.34 21.55
C CYS A 191 -41.96 28.71 22.23
N SER A 192 -40.88 29.48 22.41
CA SER A 192 -40.97 30.87 22.85
C SER A 192 -41.49 31.79 21.74
N SER A 193 -41.80 33.05 22.10
CA SER A 193 -41.90 34.14 21.14
C SER A 193 -40.58 34.33 20.38
N ALA A 194 -40.66 34.91 19.18
CA ALA A 194 -39.48 35.22 18.38
C ALA A 194 -38.74 36.44 18.93
N SER A 195 -37.41 36.35 19.00
CA SER A 195 -36.52 37.47 19.36
C SER A 195 -35.58 37.77 18.21
N THR A 196 -35.24 39.05 18.02
CA THR A 196 -34.21 39.48 17.06
C THR A 196 -32.81 39.19 17.60
N VAL A 197 -31.91 38.78 16.73
CA VAL A 197 -30.50 38.47 17.07
C VAL A 197 -29.58 39.42 16.33
N SER A 198 -28.88 40.27 17.09
CA SER A 198 -27.93 41.26 16.56
C SER A 198 -26.47 40.79 16.55
N LEU A 199 -26.12 39.80 17.38
CA LEU A 199 -24.76 39.29 17.54
C LEU A 199 -24.66 37.78 17.25
N GLY A 200 -23.44 37.33 17.02
CA GLY A 200 -23.09 35.93 16.81
C GLY A 200 -23.41 35.39 15.42
N VAL A 201 -23.14 34.11 15.22
CA VAL A 201 -23.52 33.34 14.03
C VAL A 201 -24.28 32.08 14.47
N PRO A 202 -25.11 31.46 13.61
CA PRO A 202 -25.89 30.29 14.01
C PRO A 202 -24.98 29.12 14.44
N GLN A 203 -25.11 28.64 15.67
CA GLN A 203 -24.36 27.47 16.13
C GLN A 203 -24.93 26.21 15.44
N GLY A 204 -24.11 25.59 14.59
CA GLY A 204 -24.54 24.51 13.68
C GLY A 204 -24.83 24.96 12.24
N GLY A 205 -24.59 26.23 11.91
CA GLY A 205 -24.50 26.72 10.53
C GLY A 205 -23.29 26.13 9.80
N VAL A 206 -23.40 25.99 8.48
CA VAL A 206 -22.37 25.32 7.66
C VAL A 206 -21.15 26.22 7.49
N LEU A 207 -21.38 27.53 7.30
CA LEU A 207 -20.31 28.52 7.13
C LEU A 207 -19.90 29.21 8.43
N SER A 208 -20.64 29.03 9.52
CA SER A 208 -20.31 29.61 10.83
C SER A 208 -18.86 29.38 11.27
N PRO A 209 -18.26 28.17 11.12
CA PRO A 209 -16.86 27.96 11.49
C PRO A 209 -15.87 28.74 10.60
N LEU A 210 -16.16 28.87 9.30
CA LEU A 210 -15.32 29.64 8.38
C LEU A 210 -15.36 31.13 8.73
N LEU A 211 -16.54 31.67 9.05
CA LEU A 211 -16.69 33.06 9.49
C LEU A 211 -15.96 33.34 10.81
N PHE A 212 -15.92 32.37 11.72
CA PHE A 212 -15.11 32.46 12.93
C PHE A 212 -13.61 32.54 12.60
N ASN A 213 -13.11 31.67 11.72
CA ASN A 213 -11.71 31.68 11.30
C ASN A 213 -11.33 33.00 10.59
N ILE A 214 -12.21 33.56 9.75
CA ILE A 214 -12.02 34.88 9.12
C ILE A 214 -11.85 35.98 10.18
N LEU A 215 -12.68 35.97 11.23
CA LEU A 215 -12.62 36.99 12.27
C LEU A 215 -11.30 36.95 13.04
N ILE A 216 -10.86 35.75 13.43
CA ILE A 216 -9.70 35.54 14.31
C ILE A 216 -8.35 35.65 13.57
N ASN A 217 -8.35 35.72 12.24
CA ASN A 217 -7.15 35.57 11.43
C ASN A 217 -6.07 36.65 11.66
N ASP A 218 -6.45 37.88 12.01
CA ASP A 218 -5.50 38.98 12.26
C ASP A 218 -5.07 39.06 13.73
N ILE A 219 -4.92 37.91 14.39
CA ILE A 219 -4.46 37.82 15.77
C ILE A 219 -3.07 38.44 15.89
N ILE A 220 -2.94 39.41 16.81
CA ILE A 220 -1.73 40.23 16.98
C ILE A 220 -0.50 39.43 17.47
N LEU A 221 -0.70 38.18 17.90
CA LEU A 221 0.38 37.32 18.38
C LEU A 221 1.34 36.89 17.28
N ALA A 222 0.89 36.88 16.01
CA ALA A 222 1.75 36.54 14.86
C ALA A 222 2.96 37.49 14.75
N ASP A 223 2.84 38.73 15.23
CA ASP A 223 3.90 39.74 15.18
C ASP A 223 4.86 39.68 16.38
N MET A 224 4.73 38.68 17.28
CA MET A 224 5.54 38.54 18.49
C MET A 224 6.45 37.29 18.45
N PRO A 225 7.65 37.38 17.85
CA PRO A 225 8.51 36.21 17.61
C PRO A 225 9.02 35.49 18.88
N SER A 226 8.99 36.16 20.04
CA SER A 226 9.35 35.55 21.32
C SER A 226 8.25 34.69 21.95
N ILE A 227 7.05 34.71 21.37
CA ILE A 227 5.86 33.98 21.84
C ILE A 227 5.45 32.99 20.75
N LYS A 228 5.15 31.77 21.18
CA LYS A 228 4.55 30.77 20.31
C LYS A 228 3.11 30.56 20.73
N PHE A 229 2.25 30.24 19.78
CA PHE A 229 0.86 29.96 20.06
C PHE A 229 0.28 28.98 19.04
N VAL A 230 -0.81 28.33 19.43
CA VAL A 230 -1.64 27.50 18.56
C VAL A 230 -3.10 27.78 18.83
N LEU A 231 -3.90 27.72 17.77
CA LEU A 231 -5.33 27.92 17.80
C LEU A 231 -6.03 26.67 17.27
N TYR A 232 -7.01 26.18 18.01
CA TYR A 232 -7.98 25.24 17.49
C TYR A 232 -9.37 25.82 17.74
N ALA A 233 -9.85 26.62 16.80
CA ALA A 233 -11.06 27.39 16.98
C ALA A 233 -11.00 28.32 18.21
N ASP A 234 -11.85 28.09 19.21
CA ASP A 234 -11.95 28.84 20.46
C ASP A 234 -10.94 28.42 21.54
N ASP A 235 -10.25 27.29 21.35
CA ASP A 235 -9.15 26.85 22.22
C ASP A 235 -7.83 27.50 21.77
N LEU A 236 -7.26 28.36 22.61
CA LEU A 236 -5.97 29.03 22.38
C LEU A 236 -4.96 28.59 23.44
N ALA A 237 -3.75 28.25 23.01
CA ALA A 237 -2.61 28.10 23.89
C ALA A 237 -1.47 29.00 23.42
N LEU A 238 -0.81 29.69 24.34
CA LEU A 238 0.41 30.44 24.07
C LEU A 238 1.50 30.13 25.10
N TRP A 239 2.75 30.13 24.69
CA TRP A 239 3.89 29.80 25.55
C TRP A 239 5.19 30.49 25.12
N THR A 240 6.15 30.50 26.03
CA THR A 240 7.52 30.99 25.78
C THR A 240 8.55 30.17 26.58
N GLU A 241 9.80 30.19 26.12
CA GLU A 241 10.93 29.51 26.79
C GLU A 241 11.83 30.48 27.56
N GLY A 242 12.24 30.09 28.77
CA GLY A 242 13.01 30.89 29.72
C GLY A 242 14.09 30.09 30.44
N SER A 243 15.06 30.79 31.03
CA SER A 243 16.00 30.17 31.97
C SER A 243 15.32 29.81 33.29
N SER A 244 14.33 30.60 33.71
CA SER A 244 13.47 30.38 34.87
C SER A 244 12.00 30.80 34.57
N PRO A 245 11.03 30.40 35.40
CA PRO A 245 9.63 30.84 35.28
C PRO A 245 9.47 32.37 35.27
N GLU A 246 10.26 33.06 36.09
CA GLU A 246 10.27 34.52 36.24
C GLU A 246 10.77 35.21 34.96
N ALA A 247 11.72 34.60 34.25
CA ALA A 247 12.22 35.11 32.97
C ALA A 247 11.16 35.01 31.85
N CYS A 248 10.20 34.10 31.97
CA CYS A 248 9.07 33.98 31.04
C CYS A 248 7.96 35.01 31.32
N GLN A 249 7.81 35.42 32.58
CA GLN A 249 6.70 36.25 33.06
C GLN A 249 6.49 37.55 32.26
N PRO A 250 7.49 38.44 32.07
CA PRO A 250 7.26 39.72 31.39
C PRO A 250 6.85 39.53 29.93
N LYS A 251 7.39 38.50 29.26
CA LYS A 251 7.05 38.16 27.87
C LYS A 251 5.61 37.69 27.76
N LEU A 252 5.20 36.78 28.65
CA LEU A 252 3.84 36.26 28.67
C LEU A 252 2.83 37.34 29.05
N GLN A 253 3.10 38.14 30.09
CA GLN A 253 2.19 39.21 30.51
C GLN A 253 1.99 40.23 29.38
N GLY A 254 3.07 40.68 28.74
CA GLY A 254 2.97 41.61 27.61
C GLY A 254 2.18 41.04 26.42
N ALA A 255 2.27 39.73 26.18
CA ALA A 255 1.47 39.04 25.17
C ALA A 255 -0.01 38.95 25.56
N ILE A 256 -0.30 38.61 26.83
CA ILE A 256 -1.66 38.52 27.38
C ILE A 256 -2.35 39.88 27.33
N ASP A 257 -1.66 40.95 27.70
CA ASP A 257 -2.23 42.30 27.72
C ASP A 257 -2.63 42.72 26.30
N LYS A 258 -1.71 42.60 25.33
CA LYS A 258 -1.98 42.91 23.92
C LYS A 258 -3.08 42.03 23.33
N LEU A 259 -3.06 40.73 23.62
CA LEU A 259 -4.07 39.79 23.17
C LEU A 259 -5.45 40.12 23.74
N SER A 260 -5.54 40.48 25.02
CA SER A 260 -6.81 40.85 25.67
C SER A 260 -7.40 42.14 25.09
N ILE A 261 -6.57 43.13 24.78
CA ILE A 261 -6.96 44.37 24.11
C ILE A 261 -7.47 44.04 22.70
N TRP A 262 -6.70 43.27 21.93
CA TRP A 262 -7.09 42.87 20.58
C TRP A 262 -8.41 42.10 20.57
N LEU A 263 -8.60 41.15 21.50
CA LEU A 263 -9.81 40.34 21.59
C LEU A 263 -11.05 41.21 21.89
N ASN A 264 -10.89 42.23 22.76
CA ASN A 264 -11.93 43.22 23.04
C ASN A 264 -12.30 44.02 21.78
N THR A 265 -11.37 44.34 20.88
CA THR A 265 -11.70 45.02 19.60
C THR A 265 -12.58 44.18 18.68
N LYS A 266 -12.64 42.86 18.91
CA LYS A 266 -13.49 41.91 18.17
C LYS A 266 -14.78 41.55 18.92
N ASN A 267 -15.07 42.21 20.05
CA ASN A 267 -16.17 41.88 20.97
C ASN A 267 -16.12 40.45 21.54
N LEU A 268 -14.91 39.89 21.66
CA LEU A 268 -14.66 38.59 22.27
C LEU A 268 -13.96 38.76 23.62
N VAL A 269 -14.22 37.86 24.57
CA VAL A 269 -13.65 37.92 25.93
C VAL A 269 -13.24 36.52 26.40
N PHE A 270 -12.10 36.43 27.07
CA PHE A 270 -11.66 35.17 27.68
C PHE A 270 -12.42 34.85 28.97
N SER A 271 -12.65 33.57 29.20
CA SER A 271 -13.20 33.07 30.46
C SER A 271 -12.10 32.95 31.51
N ILE A 272 -12.04 33.90 32.46
CA ILE A 272 -11.05 33.88 33.56
C ILE A 272 -11.07 32.55 34.33
N PRO A 273 -12.22 32.01 34.78
CA PRO A 273 -12.24 30.79 35.59
C PRO A 273 -11.78 29.52 34.87
N LYS A 274 -11.70 29.57 33.53
CA LYS A 274 -11.25 28.45 32.70
C LYS A 274 -9.85 28.66 32.14
N THR A 275 -9.33 29.89 32.24
CA THR A 275 -7.98 30.21 31.80
C THR A 275 -7.00 29.67 32.82
N THR A 276 -6.06 28.84 32.37
CA THR A 276 -5.13 28.13 33.26
C THR A 276 -3.70 28.34 32.80
N GLY A 277 -2.83 28.74 33.72
CA GLY A 277 -1.39 28.80 33.53
C GLY A 277 -0.73 27.48 33.90
N MET A 278 0.41 27.17 33.27
CA MET A 278 1.18 25.97 33.57
C MET A 278 2.66 26.19 33.28
N VAL A 279 3.52 25.61 34.11
CA VAL A 279 4.98 25.61 33.91
C VAL A 279 5.46 24.19 33.67
N PHE A 280 6.18 24.00 32.57
CA PHE A 280 6.84 22.75 32.22
C PHE A 280 8.32 22.82 32.59
N SER A 281 8.78 21.91 33.45
CA SER A 281 10.18 21.86 33.90
C SER A 281 10.58 20.48 34.43
N ARG A 282 11.82 20.06 34.13
CA ARG A 282 12.45 18.88 34.75
C ARG A 282 13.21 19.19 36.05
N LYS A 283 13.56 20.46 36.29
CA LYS A 283 14.45 20.88 37.39
C LYS A 283 13.74 21.23 38.69
N ILE A 284 12.49 21.67 38.60
CA ILE A 284 11.79 22.27 39.74
C ILE A 284 11.13 21.15 40.56
N ASP A 285 11.43 21.13 41.85
CA ASP A 285 10.68 20.36 42.83
C ASP A 285 9.40 21.14 43.13
N LEU A 286 8.25 20.62 42.68
CA LEU A 286 7.00 21.37 42.48
C LEU A 286 6.22 21.60 43.78
N ARG A 287 6.87 22.03 44.88
CA ARG A 287 6.11 22.57 46.02
C ARG A 287 5.34 23.81 45.54
N GLN A 288 4.10 23.97 46.02
CA GLN A 288 3.14 24.95 45.48
C GLN A 288 3.67 26.39 45.55
N ASP A 289 4.59 26.63 46.48
CA ASP A 289 5.27 27.90 46.73
C ASP A 289 6.39 28.22 45.71
N CYS A 290 6.79 27.26 44.86
CA CYS A 290 7.88 27.38 43.88
C CYS A 290 7.41 27.64 42.43
N LEU A 291 6.12 27.89 42.19
CA LEU A 291 5.51 28.16 40.87
C LEU A 291 5.31 29.67 40.63
N SER A 292 6.18 30.52 41.19
CA SER A 292 6.11 31.99 41.27
C SER A 292 6.05 32.73 39.92
N ILE A 293 4.96 32.58 39.16
CA ILE A 293 4.62 33.47 38.05
C ILE A 293 3.30 34.18 38.38
N ASN A 294 3.37 35.49 38.57
CA ASN A 294 2.19 36.33 38.76
C ASN A 294 1.72 36.88 37.40
N LEU A 295 0.95 36.07 36.67
CA LEU A 295 0.23 36.54 35.48
C LEU A 295 -1.17 37.00 35.86
N THR A 296 -1.60 38.10 35.24
CA THR A 296 -2.96 38.62 35.40
C THR A 296 -3.67 38.71 34.05
N LEU A 297 -4.97 38.44 34.06
CA LEU A 297 -5.87 38.62 32.93
C LEU A 297 -7.04 39.49 33.42
N TYR A 298 -7.27 40.63 32.77
CA TYR A 298 -8.26 41.63 33.22
C TYR A 298 -8.07 42.04 34.69
N LYS A 299 -6.80 42.22 35.11
CA LYS A 299 -6.39 42.53 36.50
C LYS A 299 -6.71 41.45 37.55
N GLN A 300 -7.16 40.26 37.13
CA GLN A 300 -7.36 39.10 38.01
C GLN A 300 -6.22 38.09 37.82
N GLN A 301 -5.76 37.47 38.90
CA GLN A 301 -4.67 36.51 38.84
C GLN A 301 -5.08 35.23 38.10
N ILE A 302 -4.24 34.77 37.17
CA ILE A 302 -4.43 33.50 36.46
C ILE A 302 -4.04 32.35 37.39
N HIS A 303 -4.92 31.37 37.53
CA HIS A 303 -4.63 30.16 38.31
C HIS A 303 -3.62 29.27 37.58
N PHE A 304 -2.54 28.88 38.28
CA PHE A 304 -1.54 27.94 37.77
C PHE A 304 -1.78 26.52 38.28
N ALA A 305 -1.90 25.57 37.35
CA ALA A 305 -2.15 24.16 37.65
C ALA A 305 -0.92 23.28 37.34
N ARG A 306 -0.81 22.14 38.02
CA ARG A 306 0.22 21.12 37.73
C ARG A 306 -0.11 20.23 36.54
N ASN A 307 -1.40 20.13 36.22
CA ASN A 307 -1.94 19.44 35.08
C ASN A 307 -3.03 20.28 34.43
N VAL A 308 -3.16 20.19 33.11
CA VAL A 308 -4.18 20.93 32.36
C VAL A 308 -4.74 20.04 31.27
N LYS A 309 -6.04 20.16 31.02
CA LYS A 309 -6.67 19.49 29.88
C LYS A 309 -6.69 20.42 28.68
N PHE A 310 -6.00 20.05 27.61
CA PHE A 310 -5.94 20.80 26.36
C PHE A 310 -6.20 19.86 25.18
N LEU A 311 -7.11 20.26 24.28
CA LEU A 311 -7.52 19.49 23.09
C LEU A 311 -7.77 18.00 23.40
N GLY A 312 -8.50 17.73 24.49
CA GLY A 312 -8.87 16.37 24.88
C GLY A 312 -7.79 15.56 25.62
N MET A 313 -6.56 16.04 25.71
CA MET A 313 -5.45 15.40 26.43
C MET A 313 -5.14 16.09 27.76
N TRP A 314 -4.59 15.33 28.72
CA TRP A 314 -4.12 15.88 29.99
C TRP A 314 -2.60 16.04 29.91
N LEU A 315 -2.12 17.27 30.02
CA LEU A 315 -0.69 17.59 30.05
C LEU A 315 -0.27 17.73 31.52
N ASP A 316 0.81 17.07 31.91
CA ASP A 316 1.45 17.28 33.22
C ASP A 316 2.76 18.05 33.07
N SER A 317 3.19 18.73 34.14
CA SER A 317 4.37 19.63 34.15
C SER A 317 5.68 18.98 33.69
N LYS A 318 5.77 17.65 33.70
CA LYS A 318 6.95 16.89 33.27
C LYS A 318 6.74 16.12 31.96
N LEU A 319 5.54 16.19 31.37
CA LEU A 319 5.09 15.35 30.26
C LEU A 319 5.34 13.85 30.49
N ASN A 320 5.02 13.38 31.70
CA ASN A 320 5.07 11.97 32.07
C ASN A 320 3.81 11.18 31.68
N TRP A 321 2.73 11.89 31.33
CA TRP A 321 1.45 11.35 30.85
C TRP A 321 0.68 10.49 31.86
N ASN A 322 1.05 10.54 33.15
CA ASN A 322 0.40 9.74 34.20
C ASN A 322 -1.10 10.03 34.29
N ASP A 323 -1.48 11.30 34.37
CA ASP A 323 -2.87 11.71 34.51
C ASP A 323 -3.68 11.39 33.24
N HIS A 324 -3.08 11.60 32.07
CA HIS A 324 -3.72 11.28 30.80
C HIS A 324 -4.04 9.80 30.67
N ILE A 325 -3.04 8.94 30.92
CA ILE A 325 -3.19 7.50 30.81
C ILE A 325 -4.19 6.99 31.87
N SER A 326 -4.19 7.56 33.08
CA SER A 326 -5.14 7.15 34.12
C SER A 326 -6.58 7.47 33.70
N HIS A 327 -6.84 8.70 33.25
CA HIS A 327 -8.17 9.07 32.72
C HIS A 327 -8.56 8.29 31.45
N LEU A 328 -7.59 7.94 30.61
CA LEU A 328 -7.83 7.11 29.43
C LEU A 328 -8.24 5.70 29.87
N CYS A 329 -7.49 5.07 30.77
CA CYS A 329 -7.83 3.76 31.34
C CYS A 329 -9.24 3.76 31.94
N ASP A 330 -9.61 4.74 32.77
CA ASP A 330 -10.98 4.85 33.33
C ASP A 330 -12.06 4.91 32.23
N ALA A 331 -11.77 5.64 31.14
CA ALA A 331 -12.68 5.77 30.01
C ALA A 331 -12.77 4.48 29.18
N LEU A 332 -11.67 3.74 29.05
CA LEU A 332 -11.62 2.46 28.34
C LEU A 332 -12.27 1.35 29.18
N GLU A 333 -12.09 1.33 30.50
CA GLU A 333 -12.73 0.37 31.40
C GLU A 333 -14.26 0.47 31.37
N LYS A 334 -14.80 1.69 31.37
CA LYS A 334 -16.25 1.90 31.21
C LYS A 334 -16.79 1.30 29.90
N ARG A 335 -16.03 1.41 28.82
CA ARG A 335 -16.37 0.85 27.50
C ARG A 335 -16.19 -0.66 27.45
N LEU A 336 -15.14 -1.18 28.09
CA LEU A 336 -14.94 -2.61 28.25
C LEU A 336 -16.06 -3.23 29.08
N ASN A 337 -16.56 -2.55 30.12
CA ASN A 337 -17.71 -3.01 30.89
C ASN A 337 -18.99 -3.09 30.04
N PHE A 338 -19.19 -2.14 29.12
CA PHE A 338 -20.25 -2.24 28.13
C PHE A 338 -20.05 -3.44 27.19
N MET A 339 -18.82 -3.70 26.71
CA MET A 339 -18.51 -4.91 25.96
C MET A 339 -18.81 -6.19 26.74
N ARG A 340 -18.47 -6.24 28.03
CA ARG A 340 -18.77 -7.38 28.91
C ARG A 340 -20.27 -7.65 29.02
N ALA A 341 -21.10 -6.61 29.01
CA ALA A 341 -22.55 -6.76 29.10
C ALA A 341 -23.18 -7.38 27.84
N VAL A 342 -22.51 -7.26 26.69
CA VAL A 342 -22.99 -7.79 25.39
C VAL A 342 -22.22 -9.03 24.92
N ALA A 343 -21.21 -9.48 25.67
CA ALA A 343 -20.40 -10.64 25.38
C ALA A 343 -20.72 -11.78 26.36
N GLY A 344 -21.08 -12.96 25.83
CA GLY A 344 -21.32 -14.16 26.63
C GLY A 344 -21.01 -15.43 25.85
N GLN A 345 -20.80 -16.54 26.57
CA GLN A 345 -20.38 -17.82 25.96
C GLN A 345 -21.52 -18.58 25.28
N LYS A 346 -22.77 -18.37 25.73
CA LYS A 346 -23.99 -19.03 25.20
C LYS A 346 -25.02 -18.04 24.63
N TRP A 347 -24.79 -16.75 24.84
CA TRP A 347 -25.66 -15.65 24.46
C TRP A 347 -24.79 -14.40 24.27
N GLY A 348 -25.18 -13.46 23.42
CA GLY A 348 -24.42 -12.23 23.19
C GLY A 348 -24.11 -11.97 21.72
N ALA A 349 -23.38 -10.90 21.48
CA ALA A 349 -23.03 -10.45 20.13
C ALA A 349 -22.02 -11.41 19.47
N SER A 350 -22.12 -11.55 18.15
CA SER A 350 -21.17 -12.37 17.38
C SER A 350 -19.75 -11.83 17.51
N ARG A 351 -18.74 -12.69 17.31
CA ARG A 351 -17.32 -12.30 17.29
C ARG A 351 -17.05 -11.09 16.38
N ASP A 352 -17.64 -11.08 15.18
CA ASP A 352 -17.54 -9.95 14.23
C ASP A 352 -18.16 -8.65 14.77
N SER A 353 -19.29 -8.75 15.46
CA SER A 353 -19.93 -7.59 16.09
C SER A 353 -19.12 -7.06 17.26
N LEU A 354 -18.61 -7.94 18.12
CA LEU A 354 -17.73 -7.59 19.24
C LEU A 354 -16.43 -6.95 18.76
N GLN A 355 -15.90 -7.43 17.63
CA GLN A 355 -14.73 -6.86 16.97
C GLN A 355 -14.99 -5.44 16.48
N LYS A 356 -16.07 -5.23 15.70
CA LYS A 356 -16.46 -3.88 15.24
C LYS A 356 -16.67 -2.93 16.41
N LEU A 357 -17.26 -3.43 17.49
CA LEU A 357 -17.50 -2.68 18.71
C LEU A 357 -16.17 -2.33 19.40
N PHE A 358 -15.25 -3.28 19.54
CA PHE A 358 -13.90 -3.06 20.08
C PHE A 358 -13.12 -2.00 19.29
N THR A 359 -13.05 -2.14 17.97
CA THR A 359 -12.32 -1.19 17.10
C THR A 359 -12.90 0.21 17.21
N SER A 360 -14.24 0.35 17.17
CA SER A 360 -14.90 1.66 17.19
C SER A 360 -14.83 2.37 18.54
N ILE A 361 -15.04 1.66 19.66
CA ILE A 361 -15.18 2.32 20.97
C ILE A 361 -13.91 2.29 21.81
N ILE A 362 -13.12 1.20 21.76
CA ILE A 362 -11.89 1.04 22.54
C ILE A 362 -10.70 1.55 21.73
N TYR A 363 -10.45 0.96 20.57
CA TYR A 363 -9.25 1.27 19.78
C TYR A 363 -9.27 2.71 19.25
N GLY A 364 -10.39 3.18 18.70
CA GLY A 364 -10.53 4.57 18.28
C GLY A 364 -10.35 5.60 19.41
N LYS A 365 -10.50 5.19 20.68
CA LYS A 365 -10.20 6.06 21.84
C LYS A 365 -8.72 6.07 22.20
N ILE A 366 -8.00 4.98 21.94
CA ILE A 366 -6.54 4.86 22.11
C ILE A 366 -5.80 5.54 20.96
N GLU A 367 -6.29 5.49 19.72
CA GLU A 367 -5.58 6.12 18.60
C GLU A 367 -5.54 7.65 18.69
N TYR A 368 -6.51 8.26 19.39
CA TYR A 368 -6.61 9.71 19.50
C TYR A 368 -5.36 10.33 20.14
N CYS A 369 -4.57 11.01 19.30
CA CYS A 369 -3.32 11.69 19.67
C CYS A 369 -2.22 10.77 20.26
N LEU A 370 -2.24 9.47 19.92
CA LEU A 370 -1.23 8.49 20.34
C LEU A 370 0.23 8.94 20.14
N PRO A 371 0.64 9.56 19.01
CA PRO A 371 2.03 9.98 18.80
C PRO A 371 2.58 10.91 19.89
N VAL A 372 1.71 11.66 20.58
CA VAL A 372 2.11 12.63 21.61
C VAL A 372 2.43 11.90 22.93
N TYR A 373 1.50 11.10 23.44
CA TYR A 373 1.66 10.43 24.72
C TYR A 373 2.36 9.07 24.65
N TYR A 374 2.71 8.57 23.45
CA TYR A 374 3.51 7.35 23.32
C TYR A 374 4.86 7.45 24.04
N SER A 375 5.35 8.68 24.25
CA SER A 375 6.54 8.95 25.07
C SER A 375 6.38 8.62 26.57
N ALA A 376 5.20 8.17 27.02
CA ALA A 376 4.96 7.70 28.37
C ALA A 376 5.79 6.45 28.74
N SER A 377 5.97 6.23 30.04
CA SER A 377 6.71 5.06 30.51
C SER A 377 6.02 3.74 30.13
N LYS A 378 6.81 2.70 29.85
CA LYS A 378 6.31 1.33 29.57
C LYS A 378 5.33 0.83 30.64
N LYS A 379 5.56 1.18 31.92
CA LYS A 379 4.68 0.83 33.04
C LYS A 379 3.29 1.46 32.94
N LEU A 380 3.17 2.64 32.33
CA LEU A 380 1.88 3.29 32.12
C LEU A 380 1.18 2.73 30.88
N ILE A 381 1.93 2.53 29.79
CA ILE A 381 1.41 1.94 28.56
C ILE A 381 0.85 0.53 28.82
N SER A 382 1.51 -0.27 29.67
CA SER A 382 1.04 -1.62 30.02
C SER A 382 -0.34 -1.65 30.72
N LYS A 383 -0.77 -0.53 31.34
CA LYS A 383 -2.14 -0.42 31.87
C LYS A 383 -3.17 -0.39 30.74
N ILE A 384 -2.87 0.29 29.63
CA ILE A 384 -3.73 0.33 28.44
C ILE A 384 -3.73 -1.06 27.77
N GLU A 385 -2.54 -1.65 27.59
CA GLU A 385 -2.39 -3.00 27.02
C GLU A 385 -3.20 -4.04 27.80
N SER A 386 -3.21 -3.97 29.13
CA SER A 386 -4.05 -4.85 29.96
C SER A 386 -5.52 -4.78 29.55
N ILE A 387 -6.07 -3.58 29.34
CA ILE A 387 -7.47 -3.40 28.92
C ILE A 387 -7.69 -3.96 27.52
N VAL A 388 -6.75 -3.74 26.60
CA VAL A 388 -6.76 -4.32 25.24
C VAL A 388 -6.80 -5.86 25.32
N HIS A 389 -5.94 -6.48 26.14
CA HIS A 389 -5.92 -7.93 26.32
C HIS A 389 -7.25 -8.47 26.85
N HIS A 390 -7.90 -7.76 27.78
CA HIS A 390 -9.22 -8.15 28.26
C HIS A 390 -10.29 -8.05 27.16
N GLY A 391 -10.23 -7.00 26.33
CA GLY A 391 -11.12 -6.87 25.18
C GLY A 391 -10.94 -8.00 24.16
N LEU A 392 -9.69 -8.34 23.82
CA LEU A 392 -9.38 -9.46 22.94
C LEU A 392 -9.91 -10.79 23.49
N ARG A 393 -9.76 -11.05 24.80
CA ARG A 393 -10.33 -12.25 25.45
C ARG A 393 -11.85 -12.31 25.31
N LEU A 394 -12.55 -11.19 25.41
CA LEU A 394 -14.01 -11.15 25.21
C LEU A 394 -14.40 -11.46 23.77
N ILE A 395 -13.60 -11.02 22.80
CA ILE A 395 -13.86 -11.25 21.37
C ILE A 395 -13.58 -12.71 21.00
N THR A 396 -12.47 -13.28 21.47
CA THR A 396 -12.06 -14.65 21.14
C THR A 396 -12.74 -15.70 22.01
N GLY A 397 -13.26 -15.32 23.19
CA GLY A 397 -13.77 -16.25 24.20
C GLY A 397 -12.65 -16.98 24.97
N ALA A 398 -11.40 -16.55 24.81
CA ALA A 398 -10.24 -17.19 25.42
C ALA A 398 -10.24 -17.09 26.95
N LEU A 399 -9.81 -18.16 27.62
CA LEU A 399 -9.65 -18.22 29.07
C LEU A 399 -8.62 -17.20 29.55
N LYS A 400 -8.72 -16.77 30.82
CA LYS A 400 -7.76 -15.82 31.43
C LYS A 400 -6.31 -16.32 31.44
N SER A 401 -6.11 -17.64 31.41
CA SER A 401 -4.80 -18.30 31.32
C SER A 401 -4.20 -18.29 29.90
N THR A 402 -4.97 -17.95 28.86
CA THR A 402 -4.46 -17.93 27.49
C THR A 402 -3.30 -16.92 27.36
N PRO A 403 -2.14 -17.34 26.80
CA PRO A 403 -1.01 -16.44 26.56
C PRO A 403 -1.40 -15.21 25.74
N ILE A 404 -0.82 -14.06 26.08
CA ILE A 404 -1.10 -12.79 25.39
C ILE A 404 -0.73 -12.89 23.90
N ALA A 405 0.37 -13.55 23.54
CA ALA A 405 0.76 -13.78 22.15
C ALA A 405 -0.31 -14.57 21.38
N ALA A 406 -0.87 -15.63 21.99
CA ALA A 406 -1.95 -16.41 21.40
C ALA A 406 -3.24 -15.59 21.23
N LEU A 407 -3.54 -14.67 22.16
CA LEU A 407 -4.65 -13.73 22.03
C LEU A 407 -4.49 -12.74 20.89
N PHE A 408 -3.26 -12.31 20.61
CA PHE A 408 -2.98 -11.42 19.48
C PHE A 408 -3.02 -12.16 18.14
N ASN A 409 -2.62 -13.43 18.08
CA ASN A 409 -2.81 -14.28 16.89
C ASN A 409 -4.28 -14.68 16.69
N GLU A 410 -4.98 -15.09 17.74
CA GLU A 410 -6.40 -15.42 17.63
C GLU A 410 -7.24 -14.15 17.41
N GLY A 411 -6.79 -13.01 17.93
CA GLY A 411 -7.31 -11.66 17.69
C GLY A 411 -6.74 -10.99 16.43
N ASP A 412 -6.23 -11.75 15.45
CA ASP A 412 -5.49 -11.27 14.25
C ASP A 412 -6.23 -10.25 13.38
N PHE A 413 -7.46 -9.86 13.69
CA PHE A 413 -8.18 -8.83 12.95
C PHE A 413 -7.53 -7.43 12.98
N LEU A 414 -6.64 -7.14 13.94
CA LEU A 414 -5.82 -5.91 13.93
C LEU A 414 -4.58 -6.04 13.02
N LYS A 415 -4.14 -7.27 12.71
CA LYS A 415 -3.05 -7.59 11.78
C LYS A 415 -3.55 -7.91 10.35
N ASN A 416 -4.81 -8.33 10.20
CA ASN A 416 -5.46 -8.74 8.94
C ASN A 416 -5.79 -7.59 7.97
N LEU A 417 -5.28 -6.38 8.20
CA LEU A 417 -5.31 -5.36 7.16
C LEU A 417 -4.20 -5.55 6.13
N MET A 418 -3.07 -6.20 6.45
CA MET A 418 -1.97 -6.44 5.49
C MET A 418 -1.03 -7.60 5.87
N LYS A 419 -1.39 -8.86 5.59
CA LYS A 419 -0.42 -9.98 5.59
C LYS A 419 -0.71 -11.00 4.51
N LEU A 420 0.31 -11.28 3.69
CA LEU A 420 0.36 -12.44 2.82
C LEU A 420 0.57 -13.71 3.67
N GLU A 421 -0.48 -14.50 3.87
CA GLU A 421 -0.42 -15.77 4.62
C GLU A 421 -0.22 -17.00 3.70
N PRO A 422 0.24 -18.14 4.26
CA PRO A 422 0.27 -19.40 3.52
C PRO A 422 -1.13 -19.77 3.00
N THR A 423 -1.25 -19.98 1.69
CA THR A 423 -2.54 -20.36 1.08
C THR A 423 -3.02 -21.70 1.63
N SER A 424 -4.17 -21.73 2.30
CA SER A 424 -4.81 -22.98 2.73
C SER A 424 -5.18 -23.84 1.51
N LEU A 425 -4.57 -25.02 1.39
CA LEU A 425 -4.85 -25.96 0.30
C LEU A 425 -6.25 -26.58 0.44
N ASN A 426 -6.98 -26.66 -0.66
CA ASN A 426 -8.23 -27.42 -0.72
C ASN A 426 -7.93 -28.93 -0.46
N PRO A 427 -8.67 -29.61 0.45
CA PRO A 427 -8.44 -31.03 0.77
C PRO A 427 -8.47 -31.97 -0.45
N SER A 428 -9.19 -31.59 -1.51
CA SER A 428 -9.28 -32.36 -2.75
C SER A 428 -7.93 -32.48 -3.47
N LEU A 429 -7.11 -31.42 -3.43
CA LEU A 429 -5.78 -31.40 -4.04
C LEU A 429 -4.79 -32.29 -3.27
N LEU A 430 -4.91 -32.34 -1.94
CA LEU A 430 -4.07 -33.17 -1.04
C LEU A 430 -4.41 -34.66 -1.15
N ASN A 431 -5.71 -34.99 -1.05
CA ASN A 431 -6.19 -36.36 -1.10
C ASN A 431 -5.97 -36.99 -2.49
N GLY A 432 -6.11 -36.16 -3.52
CA GLY A 432 -5.90 -36.49 -4.92
C GLY A 432 -7.16 -36.91 -5.66
N GLU A 433 -7.14 -36.69 -6.97
CA GLU A 433 -8.27 -36.95 -7.85
C GLU A 433 -7.86 -37.91 -8.97
N ARG A 434 -8.73 -38.88 -9.30
CA ARG A 434 -8.51 -39.77 -10.44
C ARG A 434 -8.94 -39.07 -11.73
N VAL A 435 -7.98 -38.74 -12.57
CA VAL A 435 -8.18 -37.98 -13.82
C VAL A 435 -7.65 -38.72 -15.03
N LEU A 436 -8.17 -38.39 -16.22
CA LEU A 436 -7.61 -38.86 -17.49
C LEU A 436 -6.56 -37.87 -17.99
N LYS A 437 -5.29 -38.27 -18.02
CA LYS A 437 -4.22 -37.50 -18.66
C LYS A 437 -4.11 -37.87 -20.14
N TRP A 438 -3.96 -36.86 -21.00
CA TRP A 438 -3.74 -37.03 -22.43
C TRP A 438 -2.86 -35.90 -23.00
N ASN A 439 -2.37 -36.09 -24.23
CA ASN A 439 -1.58 -35.10 -24.97
C ASN A 439 -2.26 -34.82 -26.31
N GLU A 440 -2.16 -33.60 -26.85
CA GLU A 440 -2.81 -33.25 -28.12
C GLU A 440 -2.23 -33.98 -29.32
N ASN A 441 -0.91 -34.16 -29.34
CA ASN A 441 -0.18 -34.76 -30.46
C ASN A 441 -0.06 -36.29 -30.33
N SER A 442 -0.85 -36.93 -29.46
CA SER A 442 -0.79 -38.38 -29.25
C SER A 442 -2.16 -38.99 -28.97
N PRO A 443 -2.50 -40.12 -29.59
CA PRO A 443 -3.72 -40.86 -29.26
C PRO A 443 -3.63 -41.60 -27.92
N ARG A 444 -2.51 -41.50 -27.17
CA ARG A 444 -2.32 -42.17 -25.89
C ARG A 444 -2.95 -41.35 -24.75
N SER A 445 -3.85 -41.98 -24.00
CA SER A 445 -4.40 -41.47 -22.74
C SER A 445 -4.24 -42.50 -21.62
N ALA A 446 -4.11 -42.01 -20.39
CA ALA A 446 -3.97 -42.84 -19.20
C ALA A 446 -4.69 -42.23 -18.01
N PHE A 447 -5.42 -43.04 -17.25
CA PHE A 447 -5.90 -42.62 -15.94
C PHE A 447 -4.71 -42.50 -14.98
N VAL A 448 -4.69 -41.39 -14.24
CA VAL A 448 -3.68 -41.08 -13.24
C VAL A 448 -4.37 -40.54 -11.98
N ILE A 449 -3.70 -40.64 -10.84
CA ILE A 449 -4.08 -39.92 -9.62
C ILE A 449 -3.26 -38.64 -9.61
N LEU A 450 -3.93 -37.49 -9.65
CA LEU A 450 -3.31 -36.16 -9.60
C LEU A 450 -3.35 -35.64 -8.15
N LYS A 451 -2.23 -35.11 -7.64
CA LYS A 451 -2.08 -34.62 -6.26
C LYS A 451 -1.19 -33.39 -6.17
N VAL A 452 -1.41 -32.56 -5.16
CA VAL A 452 -0.48 -31.51 -4.73
C VAL A 452 0.06 -31.89 -3.34
N ASP A 453 1.34 -31.68 -3.10
CA ASP A 453 1.93 -31.94 -1.79
C ASP A 453 1.46 -30.94 -0.72
N SER A 454 1.63 -31.29 0.56
CA SER A 454 1.16 -30.48 1.70
C SER A 454 1.73 -29.07 1.74
N ASP A 455 2.92 -28.86 1.17
CA ASP A 455 3.59 -27.57 1.18
C ASP A 455 3.38 -26.79 -0.12
N SER A 456 2.56 -27.28 -1.05
CA SER A 456 2.22 -26.60 -2.30
C SER A 456 3.39 -26.39 -3.27
N PHE A 457 4.39 -27.28 -3.27
CA PHE A 457 5.56 -27.13 -4.12
C PHE A 457 5.41 -27.77 -5.50
N PHE A 458 4.79 -28.95 -5.56
CA PHE A 458 4.76 -29.82 -6.73
C PHE A 458 3.37 -30.37 -6.98
N LEU A 459 2.95 -30.28 -8.25
CA LEU A 459 1.83 -31.02 -8.79
C LEU A 459 2.33 -32.37 -9.29
N SER A 460 1.90 -33.47 -8.70
CA SER A 460 2.37 -34.83 -9.00
C SER A 460 1.26 -35.73 -9.54
N TRP A 461 1.61 -36.69 -10.38
CA TRP A 461 0.68 -37.69 -10.90
C TRP A 461 1.34 -39.05 -11.18
N GLU A 462 0.58 -40.11 -10.89
CA GLU A 462 1.00 -41.50 -11.10
C GLU A 462 -0.12 -42.34 -11.72
N LYS A 463 0.23 -43.36 -12.53
CA LYS A 463 -0.76 -44.25 -13.19
C LYS A 463 -1.50 -45.15 -12.21
N ARG A 464 -0.80 -45.61 -11.17
CA ARG A 464 -1.29 -46.45 -10.07
C ARG A 464 -0.40 -46.14 -8.85
N PRO A 465 -0.94 -46.23 -7.62
CA PRO A 465 -0.16 -46.08 -6.40
C PRO A 465 1.12 -46.91 -6.42
N GLY A 466 2.27 -46.26 -6.23
CA GLY A 466 3.59 -46.92 -6.12
C GLY A 466 4.27 -47.25 -7.46
N LYS A 467 3.84 -46.63 -8.57
CA LYS A 467 4.54 -46.69 -9.88
C LYS A 467 5.28 -45.39 -10.17
N THR A 468 5.89 -45.28 -11.37
CA THR A 468 6.63 -44.09 -11.82
C THR A 468 5.82 -42.81 -11.60
N LEU A 469 6.26 -42.03 -10.62
CA LEU A 469 5.71 -40.72 -10.29
C LEU A 469 6.26 -39.69 -11.27
N ARG A 470 5.40 -38.81 -11.76
CA ARG A 470 5.79 -37.62 -12.49
C ARG A 470 5.33 -36.40 -11.71
N PHE A 471 6.05 -35.31 -11.81
CA PHE A 471 5.69 -34.08 -11.11
C PHE A 471 6.07 -32.85 -11.94
N LEU A 472 5.45 -31.73 -11.59
CA LEU A 472 5.68 -30.41 -12.13
C LEU A 472 5.85 -29.43 -10.98
N ASP A 473 6.89 -28.61 -11.04
CA ASP A 473 7.08 -27.50 -10.11
C ASP A 473 5.96 -26.47 -10.30
N ILE A 474 5.22 -26.19 -9.23
CA ILE A 474 4.08 -25.27 -9.28
C ILE A 474 4.55 -23.84 -9.58
N SER A 475 5.78 -23.45 -9.20
CA SER A 475 6.30 -22.10 -9.51
C SER A 475 6.57 -21.88 -11.01
N CYS A 476 6.57 -22.95 -11.82
CA CYS A 476 6.69 -22.86 -13.27
C CYS A 476 5.32 -22.80 -13.99
N ILE A 477 4.21 -22.97 -13.26
CA ILE A 477 2.85 -22.87 -13.83
C ILE A 477 2.56 -21.40 -14.12
N ARG A 478 2.16 -21.13 -15.36
CA ARG A 478 1.83 -19.78 -15.84
C ARG A 478 0.33 -19.56 -15.92
N ASP A 479 -0.44 -20.59 -16.29
CA ASP A 479 -1.90 -20.50 -16.43
C ASP A 479 -2.57 -21.84 -16.20
N THR A 480 -3.86 -21.78 -15.86
CA THR A 480 -4.77 -22.92 -15.84
C THR A 480 -6.08 -22.53 -16.51
N ARG A 481 -6.63 -23.43 -17.33
CA ARG A 481 -7.84 -23.18 -18.12
C ARG A 481 -8.82 -24.33 -17.99
N THR A 482 -10.10 -24.01 -17.93
CA THR A 482 -11.19 -25.00 -18.01
C THR A 482 -12.38 -24.43 -18.80
N GLY A 483 -13.42 -25.23 -19.02
CA GLY A 483 -14.61 -24.78 -19.75
C GLY A 483 -14.31 -24.43 -21.20
N ARG A 484 -14.91 -23.33 -21.68
CA ARG A 484 -14.72 -22.82 -23.05
C ARG A 484 -13.30 -22.36 -23.39
N TYR A 485 -12.35 -22.46 -22.46
CA TYR A 485 -10.94 -22.12 -22.69
C TYR A 485 -10.01 -23.33 -22.66
N ALA A 486 -10.51 -24.49 -22.25
CA ALA A 486 -9.79 -25.74 -22.40
C ALA A 486 -9.85 -26.25 -23.85
N VAL A 487 -8.91 -27.13 -24.22
CA VAL A 487 -8.90 -27.79 -25.52
C VAL A 487 -9.76 -29.06 -25.44
N SER A 488 -10.60 -29.28 -26.44
CA SER A 488 -11.35 -30.54 -26.59
C SER A 488 -10.43 -31.65 -27.12
N PRO A 489 -10.50 -32.87 -26.58
CA PRO A 489 -9.71 -33.98 -27.11
C PRO A 489 -10.11 -34.30 -28.56
N LYS A 490 -9.15 -34.27 -29.50
CA LYS A 490 -9.40 -34.47 -30.95
C LYS A 490 -9.76 -35.92 -31.32
N TYR A 491 -9.36 -36.90 -30.52
CA TYR A 491 -9.53 -38.32 -30.85
C TYR A 491 -10.80 -38.92 -30.23
N LEU A 492 -11.70 -39.45 -31.08
CA LEU A 492 -12.97 -40.12 -30.71
C LEU A 492 -12.82 -41.28 -29.70
N GLN A 493 -11.65 -41.89 -29.58
CA GLN A 493 -11.41 -42.95 -28.58
C GLN A 493 -11.40 -42.41 -27.14
N PHE A 494 -11.17 -41.10 -26.96
CA PHE A 494 -11.17 -40.47 -25.64
C PHE A 494 -12.58 -40.24 -25.09
N SER A 495 -13.53 -39.89 -25.97
CA SER A 495 -14.94 -39.72 -25.58
C SER A 495 -15.58 -41.05 -25.18
N LYS A 496 -15.18 -42.18 -25.77
CA LYS A 496 -15.67 -43.53 -25.39
C LYS A 496 -15.17 -44.00 -24.01
N ARG A 497 -13.97 -43.57 -23.58
CA ARG A 497 -13.38 -43.96 -22.29
C ARG A 497 -13.90 -43.17 -21.10
N ILE A 498 -14.50 -42.01 -21.33
CA ILE A 498 -15.12 -41.16 -20.32
C ILE A 498 -16.63 -41.32 -20.50
N SER A 499 -17.29 -42.08 -19.63
CA SER A 499 -18.75 -42.30 -19.69
C SER A 499 -19.50 -40.95 -19.69
N SER A 500 -19.90 -40.44 -20.86
CA SER A 500 -20.61 -39.17 -20.98
C SER A 500 -22.11 -39.41 -20.97
N LYS A 501 -22.67 -39.76 -19.81
CA LYS A 501 -24.13 -39.69 -19.65
C LYS A 501 -24.65 -38.27 -19.46
N ASN A 502 -23.81 -37.24 -19.23
CA ASN A 502 -24.19 -35.81 -19.23
C ASN A 502 -22.96 -34.87 -19.38
N GLY A 503 -23.01 -33.96 -20.36
CA GLY A 503 -22.14 -32.77 -20.50
C GLY A 503 -20.95 -32.83 -21.48
N CYS A 504 -20.49 -31.65 -21.94
CA CYS A 504 -19.34 -31.49 -22.85
C CYS A 504 -18.00 -31.86 -22.19
N LEU A 505 -17.13 -32.63 -22.89
CA LEU A 505 -15.80 -33.04 -22.38
C LEU A 505 -14.86 -31.86 -22.10
N ARG A 506 -15.03 -30.77 -22.85
CA ARG A 506 -14.28 -29.53 -22.69
C ARG A 506 -14.46 -28.93 -21.30
N ASP A 507 -15.70 -28.94 -20.81
CA ASP A 507 -16.08 -28.41 -19.49
C ASP A 507 -15.51 -29.20 -18.31
N LYS A 508 -15.09 -30.45 -18.56
CA LYS A 508 -14.46 -31.31 -17.56
C LYS A 508 -12.94 -31.32 -17.67
N THR A 509 -12.36 -30.58 -18.61
CA THR A 509 -10.92 -30.59 -18.87
C THR A 509 -10.25 -29.39 -18.21
N VAL A 510 -9.13 -29.63 -17.54
CA VAL A 510 -8.18 -28.60 -17.08
C VAL A 510 -6.92 -28.68 -17.94
N ARG A 511 -6.57 -27.56 -18.56
CA ARG A 511 -5.32 -27.35 -19.27
C ARG A 511 -4.38 -26.53 -18.39
N ILE A 512 -3.19 -27.03 -18.15
CA ILE A 512 -2.14 -26.34 -17.38
C ILE A 512 -1.06 -25.87 -18.35
N CYS A 513 -0.80 -24.57 -18.37
CA CYS A 513 0.30 -23.94 -19.09
C CYS A 513 1.48 -23.74 -18.15
N TYR A 514 2.68 -24.15 -18.54
CA TYR A 514 3.89 -24.02 -17.73
C TYR A 514 5.11 -23.73 -18.58
N GLY A 515 6.06 -22.96 -18.05
CA GLY A 515 7.23 -22.49 -18.79
C GLY A 515 8.13 -21.59 -17.94
N ASN A 516 9.38 -21.46 -18.36
CA ASN A 516 10.38 -20.62 -17.66
C ASN A 516 10.33 -19.15 -18.09
N ASP A 517 9.75 -18.86 -19.25
CA ASP A 517 9.60 -17.52 -19.81
C ASP A 517 8.18 -17.34 -20.39
N PHE A 518 7.90 -16.20 -21.01
CA PHE A 518 6.58 -15.87 -21.56
C PHE A 518 6.28 -16.54 -22.90
N VAL A 519 7.29 -17.03 -23.61
CA VAL A 519 7.20 -17.49 -25.01
C VAL A 519 7.16 -19.02 -25.10
N ASN A 520 8.09 -19.69 -24.43
CA ASN A 520 8.36 -21.12 -24.50
C ASN A 520 7.44 -21.92 -23.55
N ASN A 521 6.13 -21.81 -23.78
CA ASN A 521 5.11 -22.47 -22.99
C ASN A 521 4.87 -23.92 -23.40
N LYS A 522 4.67 -24.78 -22.41
CA LYS A 522 4.26 -26.18 -22.56
C LYS A 522 2.90 -26.41 -21.91
N PHE A 523 2.19 -27.44 -22.35
CA PHE A 523 0.83 -27.71 -21.91
C PHE A 523 0.62 -29.14 -21.42
N LEU A 524 -0.16 -29.29 -20.33
CA LEU A 524 -0.67 -30.56 -19.83
C LEU A 524 -2.20 -30.52 -19.83
N ASN A 525 -2.83 -31.62 -20.26
CA ASN A 525 -4.30 -31.75 -20.26
C ASN A 525 -4.75 -32.90 -19.34
N PHE A 526 -5.68 -32.57 -18.45
CA PHE A 526 -6.31 -33.51 -17.51
C PHE A 526 -7.83 -33.40 -17.60
N THR A 527 -8.53 -34.51 -17.77
CA THR A 527 -10.00 -34.53 -17.80
C THR A 527 -10.55 -35.20 -16.54
N PHE A 528 -11.44 -34.48 -15.85
CA PHE A 528 -12.02 -34.80 -14.56
C PHE A 528 -13.40 -35.48 -14.70
N SER A 529 -13.91 -35.99 -13.57
CA SER A 529 -15.22 -36.64 -13.47
C SER A 529 -16.38 -35.68 -13.75
N SER A 530 -16.26 -34.42 -13.30
CA SER A 530 -17.29 -33.39 -13.45
C SER A 530 -16.71 -32.01 -13.73
N LYS A 531 -17.56 -31.12 -14.28
CA LYS A 531 -17.24 -29.71 -14.53
C LYS A 531 -16.90 -28.96 -13.24
N HIS A 532 -17.62 -29.26 -12.17
CA HIS A 532 -17.42 -28.62 -10.87
C HIS A 532 -16.03 -28.93 -10.31
N VAL A 533 -15.61 -30.20 -10.33
CA VAL A 533 -14.28 -30.61 -9.86
C VAL A 533 -13.18 -29.99 -10.72
N ALA A 534 -13.35 -29.96 -12.05
CA ALA A 534 -12.39 -29.31 -12.96
C ALA A 534 -12.20 -27.82 -12.62
N LYS A 535 -13.29 -27.10 -12.29
CA LYS A 535 -13.22 -25.69 -11.91
C LYS A 535 -12.44 -25.47 -10.61
N ILE A 536 -12.71 -26.27 -9.57
CA ILE A 536 -11.97 -26.21 -8.30
C ILE A 536 -10.47 -26.42 -8.55
N TRP A 537 -10.10 -27.47 -9.27
CA TRP A 537 -8.69 -27.77 -9.57
C TRP A 537 -8.01 -26.69 -10.40
N CYS A 538 -8.73 -26.11 -11.37
CA CYS A 538 -8.24 -24.99 -12.16
C CYS A 538 -7.91 -23.78 -11.27
N ASP A 539 -8.88 -23.33 -10.47
CA ASP A 539 -8.73 -22.11 -9.67
C ASP A 539 -7.69 -22.26 -8.55
N GLU A 540 -7.71 -23.39 -7.84
CA GLU A 540 -6.81 -23.64 -6.70
C GLU A 540 -5.36 -23.78 -7.14
N ILE A 541 -5.08 -24.46 -8.26
CA ILE A 541 -3.71 -24.55 -8.80
C ILE A 541 -3.19 -23.16 -9.17
N LEU A 542 -4.01 -22.33 -9.82
CA LEU A 542 -3.58 -20.97 -10.20
C LEU A 542 -3.31 -20.11 -8.97
N LYS A 543 -4.20 -20.15 -7.98
CA LYS A 543 -4.05 -19.42 -6.71
C LYS A 543 -2.74 -19.77 -6.00
N VAL A 544 -2.38 -21.04 -5.99
CA VAL A 544 -1.14 -21.51 -5.36
C VAL A 544 0.09 -21.11 -6.18
N ALA A 545 0.02 -21.20 -7.52
CA ALA A 545 1.11 -20.83 -8.42
C ALA A 545 1.49 -19.33 -8.34
N TYR A 546 0.50 -18.47 -8.10
CA TYR A 546 0.69 -17.01 -7.98
C TYR A 546 0.78 -16.51 -6.53
N SER A 547 0.87 -17.41 -5.54
CA SER A 547 1.03 -17.02 -4.15
C SER A 547 2.40 -16.34 -3.93
N LEU A 548 2.37 -15.06 -3.57
CA LEU A 548 3.58 -14.29 -3.25
C LEU A 548 4.35 -14.87 -2.07
N TYR A 549 3.66 -15.49 -1.11
CA TYR A 549 4.27 -16.23 0.00
C TYR A 549 5.14 -17.40 -0.51
N ASN A 550 4.66 -18.14 -1.53
CA ASN A 550 5.44 -19.24 -2.12
C ASN A 550 6.63 -18.74 -2.95
N LEU A 551 6.46 -17.62 -3.66
CA LEU A 551 7.47 -17.08 -4.56
C LEU A 551 8.57 -16.30 -3.82
N ASN A 552 8.25 -15.74 -2.65
CA ASN A 552 9.16 -14.99 -1.77
C ASN A 552 9.41 -15.73 -0.45
N GLY A 553 9.35 -17.06 -0.48
CA GLY A 553 9.54 -17.91 0.69
C GLY A 553 10.94 -17.81 1.29
N SER A 554 11.09 -18.24 2.54
CA SER A 554 12.38 -18.30 3.21
C SER A 554 13.32 -19.35 2.57
N VAL A 555 14.62 -19.24 2.82
CA VAL A 555 15.60 -20.26 2.39
C VAL A 555 15.25 -21.63 2.97
N GLU A 556 14.79 -21.69 4.21
CA GLU A 556 14.30 -22.94 4.81
C GLU A 556 13.18 -23.57 3.99
N ARG A 557 12.25 -22.77 3.46
CA ARG A 557 11.17 -23.23 2.59
C ARG A 557 11.70 -23.75 1.26
N PHE A 558 12.67 -23.08 0.63
CA PHE A 558 13.31 -23.56 -0.60
C PHE A 558 14.13 -24.85 -0.37
N LEU A 559 14.77 -25.00 0.79
CA LEU A 559 15.42 -26.25 1.19
C LEU A 559 14.40 -27.37 1.40
N LYS A 560 13.25 -27.07 2.03
CA LYS A 560 12.13 -28.02 2.15
C LYS A 560 11.61 -28.44 0.77
N LYS A 561 11.49 -27.50 -0.18
CA LYS A 561 11.15 -27.79 -1.58
C LYS A 561 12.14 -28.75 -2.24
N ALA A 562 13.44 -28.51 -2.09
CA ALA A 562 14.47 -29.40 -2.61
C ALA A 562 14.38 -30.81 -2.00
N TYR A 563 14.11 -30.91 -0.69
CA TYR A 563 13.89 -32.18 -0.01
C TYR A 563 12.63 -32.90 -0.52
N THR A 564 11.50 -32.20 -0.64
CA THR A 564 10.26 -32.77 -1.19
C THR A 564 10.47 -33.28 -2.61
N LYS A 565 11.27 -32.59 -3.44
CA LYS A 565 11.65 -33.07 -4.77
C LYS A 565 12.35 -34.43 -4.71
N LEU A 566 13.34 -34.59 -3.82
CA LEU A 566 14.05 -35.87 -3.63
C LEU A 566 13.11 -36.99 -3.19
N LEU A 567 12.14 -36.70 -2.32
CA LEU A 567 11.12 -37.67 -1.91
C LEU A 567 10.27 -38.16 -3.09
N LEU A 568 9.88 -37.24 -3.99
CA LEU A 568 9.12 -37.56 -5.19
C LEU A 568 9.96 -38.38 -6.20
N GLU A 569 11.28 -38.18 -6.24
CA GLU A 569 12.21 -38.96 -7.08
C GLU A 569 12.57 -40.35 -6.51
N SER A 570 12.40 -40.56 -5.20
CA SER A 570 12.75 -41.80 -4.48
C SER A 570 11.77 -42.98 -4.64
N VAL A 571 10.78 -42.88 -5.54
CA VAL A 571 9.73 -43.89 -5.67
C VAL A 571 10.20 -45.06 -6.54
N GLU A 572 10.76 -46.09 -5.92
CA GLU A 572 11.03 -47.40 -6.53
C GLU A 572 10.69 -48.55 -5.54
N SER A 573 9.77 -49.44 -5.95
CA SER A 573 9.60 -50.84 -5.49
C SER A 573 8.57 -51.20 -4.38
N VAL A 574 7.50 -51.89 -4.83
CA VAL A 574 6.75 -53.08 -4.32
C VAL A 574 6.37 -53.25 -2.83
N ARG A 575 6.98 -52.57 -1.83
CA ARG A 575 6.71 -52.81 -0.39
C ARG A 575 6.62 -51.56 0.49
N SER A 576 6.18 -50.42 -0.04
CA SER A 576 5.90 -49.21 0.77
C SER A 576 7.12 -48.64 1.55
N LYS A 577 8.35 -48.92 1.08
CA LYS A 577 9.57 -48.28 1.58
C LYS A 577 10.10 -47.33 0.52
N HIS A 578 10.26 -46.06 0.85
CA HIS A 578 10.85 -45.07 -0.05
C HIS A 578 12.36 -45.34 -0.15
N VAL A 579 12.91 -45.39 -1.36
CA VAL A 579 14.31 -45.73 -1.59
C VAL A 579 14.91 -44.75 -2.57
N LEU A 580 15.77 -43.86 -2.08
CA LEU A 580 16.44 -42.87 -2.90
C LEU A 580 17.74 -43.45 -3.47
N GLN A 581 17.92 -43.37 -4.79
CA GLN A 581 19.21 -43.69 -5.40
C GLN A 581 20.18 -42.55 -5.10
N ILE A 582 21.39 -42.87 -4.63
CA ILE A 582 22.39 -41.87 -4.23
C ILE A 582 22.78 -40.92 -5.36
N LYS A 583 22.65 -41.39 -6.62
CA LYS A 583 22.88 -40.59 -7.83
C LYS A 583 22.07 -39.29 -7.84
N TYR A 584 20.86 -39.28 -7.28
CA TYR A 584 20.02 -38.07 -7.26
C TYR A 584 20.58 -37.01 -6.31
N LEU A 585 21.20 -37.42 -5.19
CA LEU A 585 21.95 -36.51 -4.32
C LEU A 585 23.25 -36.05 -4.99
N GLU A 586 23.94 -36.96 -5.68
CA GLU A 586 25.16 -36.63 -6.44
C GLU A 586 24.85 -35.62 -7.57
N GLU A 587 23.72 -35.76 -8.26
CA GLU A 587 23.24 -34.83 -9.29
C GLU A 587 22.77 -33.49 -8.72
N LEU A 588 22.05 -33.51 -7.59
CA LEU A 588 21.57 -32.30 -6.92
C LEU A 588 22.73 -31.41 -6.46
N PHE A 589 23.76 -32.02 -5.88
CA PHE A 589 24.93 -31.32 -5.37
C PHE A 589 26.09 -31.25 -6.37
N GLY A 590 25.96 -31.82 -7.58
CA GLY A 590 27.02 -31.73 -8.58
C GLY A 590 28.33 -32.42 -8.19
N LEU A 591 28.24 -33.52 -7.44
CA LEU A 591 29.40 -34.13 -6.79
C LEU A 591 30.25 -34.93 -7.78
N ASN A 592 31.58 -34.76 -7.71
CA ASN A 592 32.51 -35.66 -8.38
C ASN A 592 32.69 -36.97 -7.58
N LYS A 593 33.46 -37.93 -8.10
CA LYS A 593 33.71 -39.22 -7.42
C LYS A 593 34.28 -39.05 -5.99
N GLU A 594 35.13 -38.04 -5.77
CA GLU A 594 35.78 -37.78 -4.48
C GLU A 594 34.80 -37.19 -3.45
N ASP A 595 34.02 -36.18 -3.85
CA ASP A 595 33.04 -35.51 -2.99
C ASP A 595 31.82 -36.38 -2.75
N SER A 596 31.47 -37.25 -3.70
CA SER A 596 30.51 -38.35 -3.50
C SER A 596 30.96 -39.30 -2.39
N SER A 597 32.26 -39.62 -2.32
CA SER A 597 32.82 -40.43 -1.23
C SER A 597 32.71 -39.72 0.12
N LYS A 598 32.93 -38.40 0.16
CA LYS A 598 32.73 -37.56 1.37
C LYS A 598 31.27 -37.52 1.80
N LEU A 599 30.33 -37.36 0.87
CA LEU A 599 28.88 -37.42 1.13
C LEU A 599 28.49 -38.78 1.72
N LYS A 600 28.95 -39.89 1.12
CA LYS A 600 28.70 -41.26 1.60
C LYS A 600 29.20 -41.46 3.03
N LYS A 601 30.42 -41.00 3.32
CA LYS A 601 30.99 -41.01 4.68
C LYS A 601 30.15 -40.16 5.65
N ALA A 602 29.73 -38.97 5.24
CA ALA A 602 28.89 -38.09 6.06
C ALA A 602 27.54 -38.74 6.38
N LEU A 603 26.84 -39.29 5.38
CA LEU A 603 25.56 -39.99 5.56
C LEU A 603 25.67 -41.15 6.54
N ASN A 604 26.76 -41.93 6.49
CA ASN A 604 27.01 -43.02 7.44
C ASN A 604 27.17 -42.51 8.88
N VAL A 605 27.84 -41.38 9.11
CA VAL A 605 27.97 -40.74 10.43
C VAL A 605 26.60 -40.36 11.01
N TYR A 606 25.63 -40.04 10.15
CA TYR A 606 24.26 -39.71 10.54
C TYR A 606 23.31 -40.92 10.61
N GLY A 607 23.85 -42.15 10.63
CA GLY A 607 23.07 -43.38 10.72
C GLY A 607 22.29 -43.73 9.44
N VAL A 608 22.54 -43.04 8.32
CA VAL A 608 21.92 -43.35 7.03
C VAL A 608 22.72 -44.47 6.37
N ARG A 609 22.21 -45.70 6.46
CA ARG A 609 22.84 -46.88 5.83
C ARG A 609 22.64 -46.88 4.32
N ILE A 610 23.75 -46.81 3.58
CA ILE A 610 23.74 -46.90 2.11
C ILE A 610 24.03 -48.36 1.73
N SER A 611 23.10 -49.01 1.02
CA SER A 611 23.25 -50.38 0.52
C SER A 611 22.99 -50.40 -0.98
N ASN A 612 23.89 -50.95 -1.80
CA ASN A 612 23.78 -51.01 -3.27
C ASN A 612 23.39 -49.67 -3.92
N GLN A 613 24.05 -48.57 -3.51
CA GLN A 613 23.77 -47.20 -3.98
C GLN A 613 22.35 -46.68 -3.67
N LYS A 614 21.63 -47.33 -2.75
CA LYS A 614 20.28 -47.01 -2.34
C LYS A 614 20.23 -46.58 -0.88
N ILE A 615 19.43 -45.55 -0.61
CA ILE A 615 19.18 -44.97 0.71
C ILE A 615 17.73 -45.25 1.09
N PRO A 616 17.46 -46.07 2.12
CA PRO A 616 16.11 -46.26 2.63
C PRO A 616 15.65 -44.98 3.36
N ILE A 617 14.54 -44.39 2.92
CA ILE A 617 13.89 -43.23 3.52
C ILE A 617 12.72 -43.74 4.36
N ASN A 618 12.72 -43.40 5.66
CA ASN A 618 11.66 -43.80 6.58
C ASN A 618 10.55 -42.73 6.60
N VAL A 619 9.47 -42.96 5.87
CA VAL A 619 8.37 -41.98 5.70
C VAL A 619 7.38 -41.97 6.88
N SER A 620 7.54 -42.86 7.86
CA SER A 620 6.61 -43.00 9.00
C SER A 620 6.74 -41.95 10.11
N THR A 621 7.58 -40.92 9.97
CA THR A 621 7.58 -39.79 10.92
C THR A 621 6.95 -38.56 10.28
N ASN A 622 5.65 -38.40 10.52
CA ASN A 622 4.90 -37.19 10.26
C ASN A 622 5.29 -36.08 11.26
N THR A 623 6.59 -35.80 11.37
CA THR A 623 7.12 -34.71 12.19
C THR A 623 7.84 -33.75 11.29
N ASN A 624 7.21 -32.58 11.11
CA ASN A 624 7.58 -31.40 10.34
C ASN A 624 8.97 -30.80 10.63
N THR A 625 9.91 -31.55 11.21
CA THR A 625 11.15 -30.97 11.74
C THR A 625 12.40 -31.82 11.59
N ASN A 626 12.42 -33.12 11.27
CA ASN A 626 13.63 -33.93 11.51
C ASN A 626 14.65 -34.12 10.36
N GLU A 627 14.35 -33.78 9.11
CA GLU A 627 15.28 -34.05 8.00
C GLU A 627 15.92 -32.81 7.36
N SER A 628 15.27 -31.64 7.37
CA SER A 628 15.94 -30.34 7.11
C SER A 628 17.11 -30.10 8.10
N LYS A 629 17.01 -30.72 9.28
CA LYS A 629 18.03 -30.77 10.34
C LYS A 629 19.34 -31.48 9.95
N LYS A 630 19.37 -32.30 8.90
CA LYS A 630 20.57 -33.08 8.49
C LYS A 630 21.43 -32.40 7.42
N CYS A 631 20.94 -31.36 6.73
CA CYS A 631 21.72 -30.59 5.75
C CYS A 631 22.78 -29.66 6.40
N ILE A 632 22.86 -29.61 7.73
CA ILE A 632 23.66 -28.68 8.55
C ILE A 632 25.13 -29.13 8.70
N LYS A 633 25.77 -29.59 7.61
CA LYS A 633 27.24 -29.79 7.60
C LYS A 633 27.95 -29.37 6.30
N ILE A 634 27.29 -28.58 5.45
CA ILE A 634 28.08 -27.64 4.64
C ILE A 634 28.70 -26.69 5.66
N LYS A 635 30.03 -26.59 5.69
CA LYS A 635 30.69 -25.62 6.57
C LYS A 635 30.20 -24.23 6.16
N HIS A 636 29.67 -23.49 7.13
CA HIS A 636 29.27 -22.09 7.00
C HIS A 636 30.28 -21.21 7.76
N PRO A 637 31.54 -21.11 7.29
CA PRO A 637 32.57 -20.35 7.96
C PRO A 637 32.19 -18.87 8.14
N GLU A 638 31.27 -18.36 7.32
CA GLU A 638 30.64 -17.05 7.49
C GLU A 638 29.82 -16.93 8.77
N VAL A 639 28.98 -17.93 9.08
CA VAL A 639 28.14 -17.93 10.28
C VAL A 639 29.00 -18.09 11.52
N ASP A 640 30.02 -18.93 11.47
CA ASP A 640 30.98 -19.10 12.56
C ASP A 640 31.69 -17.78 12.90
N LYS A 641 32.07 -17.00 11.88
CA LYS A 641 32.66 -15.66 12.04
C LYS A 641 31.66 -14.65 12.62
N ILE A 642 30.41 -14.69 12.18
CA ILE A 642 29.34 -13.82 12.72
C ILE A 642 29.08 -14.17 14.18
N PHE A 643 28.96 -15.45 14.50
CA PHE A 643 28.76 -15.97 15.84
C PHE A 643 29.90 -15.56 16.78
N ALA A 644 31.15 -15.72 16.35
CA ALA A 644 32.32 -15.27 17.11
C ALA A 644 32.33 -13.76 17.36
N ARG A 645 31.87 -12.95 16.39
CA ARG A 645 31.76 -11.49 16.52
C ARG A 645 30.71 -11.08 17.56
N ILE A 646 29.58 -11.78 17.63
CA ILE A 646 28.50 -11.50 18.60
C ILE A 646 28.89 -11.98 20.01
N CYS A 647 29.63 -13.09 20.13
CA CYS A 647 30.01 -13.65 21.43
C CYS A 647 31.02 -12.79 22.22
N GLU A 648 31.81 -11.93 21.55
CA GLU A 648 32.92 -11.12 22.10
C GLU A 648 34.02 -11.91 22.89
N GLU A 649 33.86 -13.22 23.12
CA GLU A 649 34.77 -14.16 23.79
C GLU A 649 34.72 -15.58 23.15
N LYS A 650 35.66 -16.48 23.51
CA LYS A 650 35.70 -17.92 23.12
C LYS A 650 34.57 -18.76 23.77
N LYS A 651 33.34 -18.28 23.82
CA LYS A 651 32.19 -19.01 24.37
C LYS A 651 31.50 -19.88 23.31
N GLN A 652 30.98 -21.03 23.75
CA GLN A 652 30.34 -22.04 22.89
C GLN A 652 28.88 -21.68 22.51
N TYR A 653 28.23 -20.78 23.26
CA TYR A 653 26.79 -20.43 23.11
C TYR A 653 26.52 -18.93 23.40
N LEU A 654 25.46 -18.38 22.79
CA LEU A 654 24.93 -17.03 23.02
C LEU A 654 23.83 -17.03 24.08
N LYS A 655 23.89 -16.08 25.03
CA LYS A 655 22.78 -15.82 25.98
C LYS A 655 21.60 -15.13 25.29
N PRO A 656 20.36 -15.18 25.84
CA PRO A 656 19.20 -14.49 25.28
C PRO A 656 19.45 -13.00 25.01
N ASP A 657 20.03 -12.29 25.98
CA ASP A 657 20.32 -10.85 25.83
C ASP A 657 21.37 -10.61 24.74
N GLN A 658 22.40 -11.47 24.62
CA GLN A 658 23.40 -11.38 23.55
C GLN A 658 22.83 -11.73 22.18
N PHE A 659 21.86 -12.65 22.11
CA PHE A 659 21.15 -12.99 20.88
C PHE A 659 20.25 -11.83 20.45
N VAL A 660 19.48 -11.26 21.39
CA VAL A 660 18.62 -10.08 21.18
C VAL A 660 19.44 -8.85 20.82
N ASP A 661 20.55 -8.58 21.52
CA ASP A 661 21.48 -7.50 21.20
C ASP A 661 22.19 -7.78 19.87
N GLY A 662 22.51 -9.03 19.54
CA GLY A 662 22.97 -9.43 18.21
C GLY A 662 21.99 -9.03 17.12
N LEU A 663 20.69 -9.26 17.34
CA LEU A 663 19.63 -8.93 16.41
C LEU A 663 19.29 -7.43 16.37
N ASN A 664 19.47 -6.69 17.48
CA ASN A 664 19.07 -5.28 17.56
C ASN A 664 20.24 -4.29 17.36
N ASN A 665 21.46 -4.63 17.80
CA ASN A 665 22.65 -3.77 17.76
C ASN A 665 23.64 -4.13 16.64
N VAL A 666 23.67 -5.38 16.12
CA VAL A 666 24.60 -5.79 15.03
C VAL A 666 23.98 -5.56 13.65
N GLN A 667 23.60 -4.30 13.38
CA GLN A 667 23.23 -3.79 12.04
C GLN A 667 22.09 -4.54 11.32
N GLN A 668 21.22 -5.28 12.03
CA GLN A 668 20.09 -6.02 11.41
C GLN A 668 18.78 -5.22 11.36
N ARG A 669 18.65 -4.14 12.15
CA ARG A 669 17.49 -3.28 12.17
C ARG A 669 17.76 -2.01 11.39
N ASP A 670 16.77 -1.55 10.62
CA ASP A 670 16.83 -0.24 9.99
C ASP A 670 16.71 0.86 11.05
N PRO A 671 17.73 1.73 11.21
CA PRO A 671 17.70 2.79 12.20
C PRO A 671 16.61 3.84 11.93
N LEU A 672 16.01 3.87 10.74
CA LEU A 672 14.95 4.80 10.37
C LEU A 672 13.54 4.28 10.65
N LEU A 673 13.39 2.98 10.95
CA LEU A 673 12.07 2.38 11.21
C LEU A 673 11.58 2.71 12.62
N HIS A 674 10.40 3.32 12.67
CA HIS A 674 9.76 3.76 13.90
C HIS A 674 9.36 2.57 14.80
N GLU A 675 9.75 2.62 16.08
CA GLU A 675 9.65 1.50 17.04
C GLU A 675 8.22 0.98 17.29
N MET A 676 7.21 1.84 17.15
CA MET A 676 5.79 1.42 17.25
C MET A 676 5.31 0.58 16.08
N LEU A 677 5.75 0.92 14.86
CA LEU A 677 5.31 0.25 13.64
C LEU A 677 6.09 -1.04 13.45
N GLU A 678 7.34 -1.07 13.91
CA GLU A 678 8.17 -2.27 13.94
C GLU A 678 8.89 -2.40 15.29
N PRO A 679 8.44 -3.25 16.22
CA PRO A 679 9.09 -3.45 17.51
C PRO A 679 10.53 -3.99 17.39
N PHE A 680 11.36 -3.80 18.42
CA PHE A 680 12.65 -4.49 18.52
C PHE A 680 12.45 -6.00 18.61
N ALA A 681 13.46 -6.78 18.19
CA ALA A 681 13.46 -8.24 18.29
C ALA A 681 13.65 -8.68 19.75
N ASN A 682 12.68 -8.36 20.62
CA ASN A 682 12.63 -8.69 22.03
C ASN A 682 11.31 -9.38 22.41
N THR A 683 10.53 -9.80 21.41
CA THR A 683 9.23 -10.42 21.65
C THR A 683 9.42 -11.86 22.15
N PRO A 684 8.49 -12.38 22.96
CA PRO A 684 8.50 -13.79 23.35
C PRO A 684 8.55 -14.75 22.15
N GLU A 685 7.98 -14.37 20.99
CA GLU A 685 8.05 -15.13 19.73
C GLU A 685 9.47 -15.18 19.14
N ASP A 686 10.22 -14.08 19.20
CA ASP A 686 11.62 -14.04 18.71
C ASP A 686 12.56 -14.86 19.63
N LEU A 687 12.22 -14.94 20.92
CA LEU A 687 12.91 -15.78 21.92
C LEU A 687 12.40 -17.23 21.93
N GLU A 688 11.23 -17.53 21.37
CA GLU A 688 10.67 -18.89 21.29
C GLU A 688 11.57 -19.82 20.46
N ILE A 689 12.29 -19.26 19.47
CA ILE A 689 13.31 -19.96 18.69
C ILE A 689 14.43 -20.52 19.59
N LEU A 690 14.73 -19.87 20.73
CA LEU A 690 15.72 -20.32 21.72
C LEU A 690 15.22 -21.48 22.58
N ASN A 691 13.90 -21.68 22.66
CA ASN A 691 13.26 -22.73 23.47
C ASN A 691 12.97 -24.01 22.68
N GLN A 692 13.08 -24.00 21.35
CA GLN A 692 12.90 -25.20 20.52
C GLN A 692 14.05 -26.20 20.77
N LYS A 693 13.82 -27.52 20.75
CA LYS A 693 14.91 -28.50 20.91
C LYS A 693 15.83 -28.57 19.66
N GLU A 694 17.14 -28.46 19.85
CA GLU A 694 18.12 -28.76 18.79
C GLU A 694 18.31 -30.28 18.64
N PRO A 695 18.39 -30.81 17.42
CA PRO A 695 18.76 -32.20 17.18
C PRO A 695 20.24 -32.40 17.53
N SER A 696 20.55 -33.05 18.65
CA SER A 696 21.89 -33.55 18.91
C SER A 696 22.09 -34.90 18.20
N THR A 697 23.33 -35.20 17.81
CA THR A 697 23.74 -36.53 17.30
C THR A 697 24.29 -37.43 18.41
N THR A 698 24.46 -36.88 19.61
CA THR A 698 24.95 -37.50 20.84
C THR A 698 24.44 -36.59 21.98
N ASP A 699 23.89 -37.15 23.05
CA ASP A 699 23.20 -36.39 24.10
C ASP A 699 24.06 -35.27 24.77
N ASP A 700 25.38 -35.27 24.58
CA ASP A 700 26.35 -34.36 25.22
C ASP A 700 26.60 -32.97 24.58
N GLU A 701 26.10 -32.65 23.36
CA GLU A 701 26.41 -31.36 22.68
C GLU A 701 25.23 -30.38 22.55
N SER A 702 24.08 -30.72 23.13
CA SER A 702 22.87 -29.88 23.07
C SER A 702 23.07 -28.61 23.91
N PRO A 703 22.86 -27.38 23.37
CA PRO A 703 22.84 -26.19 24.23
C PRO A 703 21.80 -26.34 25.34
N PRO A 704 22.09 -25.90 26.57
CA PRO A 704 21.08 -25.73 27.60
C PRO A 704 19.89 -24.91 27.08
N CYS A 705 18.67 -25.24 27.52
CA CYS A 705 17.45 -24.52 27.15
C CYS A 705 17.63 -23.00 27.38
N GLY A 706 17.27 -22.17 26.39
CA GLY A 706 17.44 -20.72 26.47
C GLY A 706 18.79 -20.18 25.97
N LEU A 707 19.71 -21.01 25.47
CA LEU A 707 20.95 -20.56 24.82
C LEU A 707 20.95 -20.80 23.30
N ALA A 708 21.58 -19.92 22.53
CA ALA A 708 21.70 -20.03 21.08
C ALA A 708 23.07 -20.58 20.66
N SER A 709 23.07 -21.69 19.90
CA SER A 709 24.28 -22.19 19.20
C SER A 709 24.48 -21.46 17.86
N HIS A 710 25.62 -21.66 17.21
CA HIS A 710 25.82 -21.16 15.83
C HIS A 710 24.78 -21.74 14.86
N LYS A 711 24.30 -22.97 15.10
CA LYS A 711 23.27 -23.62 14.29
C LYS A 711 21.91 -22.93 14.47
N ARG A 712 21.60 -22.50 15.70
CA ARG A 712 20.39 -21.71 16.00
C ARG A 712 20.40 -20.38 15.25
N LEU A 713 21.53 -19.67 15.32
CA LEU A 713 21.70 -18.40 14.63
C LEU A 713 21.57 -18.56 13.10
N PHE A 714 22.16 -19.62 12.54
CA PHE A 714 21.97 -19.94 11.12
C PHE A 714 20.49 -20.16 10.76
N ARG A 715 19.76 -20.95 11.56
CA ARG A 715 18.32 -21.18 11.35
C ARG A 715 17.51 -19.90 11.35
N TYR A 716 17.84 -18.96 12.24
CA TYR A 716 17.19 -17.66 12.26
C TYR A 716 17.35 -16.94 10.91
N TYR A 717 18.57 -16.87 10.37
CA TYR A 717 18.84 -16.19 9.09
C TYR A 717 18.18 -16.85 7.86
N ILE A 718 17.95 -18.16 7.88
CA ILE A 718 17.28 -18.87 6.77
C ILE A 718 15.75 -18.95 6.95
N SER A 719 15.22 -18.53 8.09
CA SER A 719 13.77 -18.50 8.39
C SER A 719 13.08 -17.28 7.76
N GLU A 720 11.75 -17.18 7.90
CA GLU A 720 10.98 -16.03 7.42
C GLU A 720 11.41 -14.69 8.05
N LYS A 721 11.96 -14.71 9.26
CA LYS A 721 12.50 -13.51 9.93
C LYS A 721 13.78 -12.99 9.26
N GLY A 722 14.48 -13.87 8.53
CA GLY A 722 15.71 -13.58 7.79
C GLY A 722 15.50 -13.04 6.38
N LEU A 723 14.26 -12.80 5.94
CA LEU A 723 13.97 -12.35 4.58
C LEU A 723 14.60 -10.97 4.29
N PRO A 724 15.11 -10.76 3.05
CA PRO A 724 15.68 -9.47 2.62
C PRO A 724 14.62 -8.41 2.36
N VAL A 725 13.38 -8.83 2.06
CA VAL A 725 12.19 -7.98 1.93
C VAL A 725 11.10 -8.63 2.75
N LYS A 726 10.50 -7.87 3.68
CA LYS A 726 9.39 -8.39 4.49
C LYS A 726 8.14 -8.55 3.63
N LEU A 727 7.35 -9.59 3.92
CA LEU A 727 6.20 -9.96 3.07
C LEU A 727 5.09 -8.88 3.07
N ASP A 728 4.93 -8.10 4.13
CA ASP A 728 3.99 -6.98 4.21
C ASP A 728 4.32 -5.85 3.22
N LYS A 729 5.60 -5.65 2.88
CA LYS A 729 6.03 -4.69 1.86
C LYS A 729 5.56 -5.07 0.46
N LEU A 730 5.18 -6.32 0.23
CA LEU A 730 4.64 -6.79 -1.04
C LEU A 730 3.12 -6.62 -1.16
N ASP A 731 2.44 -6.16 -0.10
CA ASP A 731 0.98 -6.04 -0.06
C ASP A 731 0.45 -4.78 -0.78
N LEU A 732 -0.88 -4.68 -0.89
CA LEU A 732 -1.55 -3.62 -1.62
C LEU A 732 -1.33 -2.23 -0.99
N CYS A 733 -0.91 -1.26 -1.80
CA CYS A 733 -0.82 0.15 -1.44
C CYS A 733 -2.19 0.86 -1.59
N ASP A 734 -2.24 2.17 -1.33
CA ASP A 734 -3.44 2.98 -1.56
C ASP A 734 -3.80 3.03 -3.05
N MET A 735 -4.97 2.47 -3.40
CA MET A 735 -5.50 2.40 -4.76
C MET A 735 -6.59 3.44 -5.06
N THR A 736 -6.75 4.45 -4.18
CA THR A 736 -7.79 5.50 -4.25
C THR A 736 -7.33 6.81 -4.88
N LYS A 737 -6.05 6.94 -5.22
CA LYS A 737 -5.51 8.12 -5.94
C LYS A 737 -5.89 8.09 -7.43
N PRO A 738 -5.88 9.24 -8.15
CA PRO A 738 -6.13 9.30 -9.60
C PRO A 738 -5.22 8.39 -10.43
N LEU A 739 -5.69 7.88 -11.58
CA LEU A 739 -4.92 6.94 -12.43
C LEU A 739 -3.53 7.47 -12.82
N GLY A 740 -3.39 8.78 -13.04
CA GLY A 740 -2.12 9.44 -13.36
C GLY A 740 -1.05 9.35 -12.27
N HIS A 741 -1.43 8.96 -11.04
CA HIS A 741 -0.55 8.86 -9.88
C HIS A 741 0.14 7.50 -9.71
N TYR A 742 -0.02 6.56 -10.64
CA TYR A 742 0.58 5.22 -10.56
C TYR A 742 1.52 4.95 -11.73
N PHE A 743 2.58 4.20 -11.49
CA PHE A 743 3.25 3.44 -12.53
C PHE A 743 2.37 2.25 -12.93
N ILE A 744 2.29 1.98 -14.24
CA ILE A 744 1.40 0.98 -14.83
C ILE A 744 2.23 0.01 -15.66
N ASN A 745 2.19 -1.27 -15.31
CA ASN A 745 2.96 -2.30 -16.02
C ASN A 745 2.48 -2.41 -17.47
N SER A 746 3.37 -2.19 -18.44
CA SER A 746 3.01 -1.90 -19.83
C SER A 746 3.83 -2.71 -20.83
N SER A 747 3.16 -3.29 -21.82
CA SER A 747 3.75 -4.06 -22.91
C SER A 747 3.67 -3.29 -24.24
N HIS A 748 4.73 -3.42 -25.03
CA HIS A 748 4.82 -2.96 -26.42
C HIS A 748 4.71 -4.16 -27.36
N ASN A 749 4.03 -3.99 -28.50
CA ASN A 749 3.79 -5.01 -29.53
C ASN A 749 3.50 -6.39 -28.93
N THR A 750 2.52 -6.44 -28.03
CA THR A 750 2.29 -7.58 -27.12
C THR A 750 2.09 -8.92 -27.84
N TYR A 751 1.65 -8.90 -29.09
CA TYR A 751 1.43 -10.10 -29.89
C TYR A 751 2.70 -10.82 -30.33
N LEU A 752 3.87 -10.15 -30.36
CA LEU A 752 5.11 -10.73 -30.88
C LEU A 752 5.75 -11.74 -29.91
N THR A 753 6.32 -12.80 -30.46
CA THR A 753 7.07 -13.82 -29.70
C THR A 753 8.59 -13.71 -29.83
N GLY A 754 9.09 -12.86 -30.73
CA GLY A 754 10.52 -12.66 -30.98
C GLY A 754 10.84 -11.27 -31.56
N ASP A 755 11.69 -11.24 -32.59
CA ASP A 755 12.11 -10.04 -33.31
C ASP A 755 10.94 -9.34 -34.04
N GLN A 756 11.12 -8.06 -34.38
CA GLN A 756 10.08 -7.23 -34.95
C GLN A 756 9.78 -7.53 -36.44
N LEU A 757 10.62 -8.28 -37.17
CA LEU A 757 10.51 -8.42 -38.62
C LEU A 757 10.01 -9.79 -39.10
N THR A 758 10.40 -10.86 -38.40
CA THR A 758 10.28 -12.25 -38.88
C THR A 758 9.64 -13.20 -37.88
N SER A 759 9.46 -12.79 -36.63
CA SER A 759 8.89 -13.64 -35.58
C SER A 759 7.40 -13.97 -35.77
N GLU A 760 6.85 -14.81 -34.88
CA GLU A 760 5.43 -15.16 -34.92
C GLU A 760 4.61 -14.22 -34.05
N SER A 761 3.37 -13.92 -34.48
CA SER A 761 2.34 -13.36 -33.59
C SER A 761 1.59 -14.48 -32.88
N SER A 762 1.25 -14.27 -31.61
CA SER A 762 0.51 -15.26 -30.81
C SER A 762 -0.52 -14.63 -29.88
N SER A 763 -1.74 -15.18 -29.87
CA SER A 763 -2.75 -14.80 -28.89
C SER A 763 -2.38 -15.22 -27.47
N GLU A 764 -1.45 -16.18 -27.32
CA GLU A 764 -0.95 -16.63 -26.02
C GLU A 764 -0.13 -15.54 -25.32
N MET A 765 0.58 -14.68 -26.07
CA MET A 765 1.39 -13.62 -25.48
C MET A 765 0.55 -12.62 -24.69
N TYR A 766 -0.66 -12.29 -25.16
CA TYR A 766 -1.60 -11.47 -24.39
C TYR A 766 -1.97 -12.12 -23.05
N ARG A 767 -2.22 -13.44 -23.03
CA ARG A 767 -2.51 -14.16 -21.79
C ARG A 767 -1.33 -14.06 -20.84
N GLN A 768 -0.13 -14.36 -21.32
CA GLN A 768 1.10 -14.38 -20.52
C GLN A 768 1.44 -12.99 -19.95
N ALA A 769 1.31 -11.93 -20.74
CA ALA A 769 1.49 -10.56 -20.28
C ALA A 769 0.46 -10.20 -19.19
N LEU A 770 -0.83 -10.46 -19.41
CA LEU A 770 -1.87 -10.14 -18.42
C LEU A 770 -1.71 -10.93 -17.12
N LEU A 771 -1.36 -12.22 -17.23
CA LEU A 771 -1.13 -13.11 -16.09
C LEU A 771 0.06 -12.67 -15.24
N SER A 772 1.11 -12.10 -15.84
CA SER A 772 2.24 -11.52 -15.11
C SER A 772 1.92 -10.18 -14.43
N GLY A 773 0.68 -9.70 -14.54
CA GLY A 773 0.24 -8.44 -13.95
C GLY A 773 0.37 -7.24 -14.89
N CYS A 774 0.68 -7.41 -16.18
CA CYS A 774 0.67 -6.31 -17.15
C CYS A 774 -0.73 -5.72 -17.28
N ARG A 775 -0.87 -4.38 -17.29
CA ARG A 775 -2.14 -3.65 -17.30
C ARG A 775 -2.30 -2.71 -18.51
N CYS A 776 -1.28 -2.54 -19.34
CA CYS A 776 -1.41 -1.88 -20.64
C CYS A 776 -0.82 -2.78 -21.73
N ILE A 777 -1.63 -3.21 -22.70
CA ILE A 777 -1.21 -4.09 -23.81
C ILE A 777 -1.55 -3.48 -25.16
N GLU A 778 -0.82 -3.86 -26.20
CA GLU A 778 -0.89 -3.25 -27.53
C GLU A 778 -1.44 -4.22 -28.59
N LEU A 779 -2.32 -3.70 -29.46
CA LEU A 779 -2.96 -4.43 -30.55
C LEU A 779 -2.87 -3.62 -31.85
N ASP A 780 -2.15 -4.19 -32.82
CA ASP A 780 -1.95 -3.59 -34.14
C ASP A 780 -2.92 -4.19 -35.14
N PHE A 781 -4.04 -3.52 -35.39
CA PHE A 781 -5.10 -4.01 -36.25
C PHE A 781 -4.85 -3.66 -37.72
N TRP A 782 -4.94 -4.66 -38.58
CA TRP A 782 -4.83 -4.55 -40.03
C TRP A 782 -5.98 -5.26 -40.75
N ASP A 783 -6.28 -4.84 -41.98
CA ASP A 783 -7.24 -5.54 -42.83
C ASP A 783 -6.68 -6.91 -43.29
N GLY A 784 -7.49 -7.96 -43.20
CA GLY A 784 -7.11 -9.30 -43.67
C GLY A 784 -7.31 -9.46 -45.17
N ASN A 785 -6.20 -9.53 -45.92
CA ASN A 785 -6.18 -9.61 -47.40
C ASN A 785 -7.04 -10.72 -48.05
N PHE A 786 -7.34 -11.82 -47.35
CA PHE A 786 -8.05 -12.98 -47.93
C PHE A 786 -9.37 -13.35 -47.24
N ILE A 787 -9.58 -12.93 -45.98
CA ILE A 787 -10.68 -13.43 -45.14
C ILE A 787 -11.73 -12.33 -44.88
N SER A 788 -11.49 -11.09 -45.31
CA SER A 788 -12.32 -9.91 -44.99
C SER A 788 -12.56 -9.68 -43.49
N LYS A 789 -11.73 -10.28 -42.63
CA LYS A 789 -11.78 -10.15 -41.17
C LYS A 789 -10.55 -9.39 -40.67
N PRO A 790 -10.68 -8.61 -39.59
CA PRO A 790 -9.53 -7.91 -39.00
C PRO A 790 -8.52 -8.90 -38.42
N ILE A 791 -7.24 -8.57 -38.58
CA ILE A 791 -6.10 -9.35 -38.10
C ILE A 791 -5.22 -8.49 -37.19
N VAL A 792 -4.36 -9.14 -36.41
CA VAL A 792 -3.27 -8.49 -35.67
C VAL A 792 -1.93 -8.95 -36.23
N THR A 793 -1.06 -7.98 -36.55
CA THR A 793 0.29 -8.20 -37.10
C THR A 793 1.11 -6.91 -37.04
N HIS A 794 2.43 -7.03 -37.16
CA HIS A 794 3.29 -5.86 -37.42
C HIS A 794 3.26 -5.53 -38.93
N GLY A 795 2.85 -4.31 -39.27
CA GLY A 795 2.62 -3.88 -40.66
C GLY A 795 3.87 -3.93 -41.55
N PHE A 796 3.70 -4.25 -42.83
CA PHE A 796 4.79 -4.27 -43.82
C PHE A 796 6.01 -5.15 -43.46
N THR A 797 5.83 -6.16 -42.62
CA THR A 797 6.87 -7.14 -42.23
C THR A 797 6.49 -8.58 -42.63
N PHE A 798 7.37 -9.54 -42.34
CA PHE A 798 7.15 -10.98 -42.58
C PHE A 798 6.52 -11.70 -41.37
N VAL A 799 6.13 -10.96 -40.33
CA VAL A 799 5.50 -11.51 -39.13
C VAL A 799 4.21 -12.26 -39.46
N LYS A 800 4.02 -13.44 -38.86
CA LYS A 800 2.78 -14.21 -39.03
C LYS A 800 1.60 -13.52 -38.37
N LYS A 801 0.43 -13.59 -39.02
CA LYS A 801 -0.81 -12.89 -38.65
C LYS A 801 -1.68 -13.77 -37.74
N ILE A 802 -2.33 -13.16 -36.74
CA ILE A 802 -3.40 -13.81 -35.96
C ILE A 802 -4.74 -13.10 -36.18
N LEU A 803 -5.86 -13.79 -35.97
CA LEU A 803 -7.17 -13.16 -36.05
C LEU A 803 -7.38 -12.21 -34.86
N ALA A 804 -7.95 -11.03 -35.13
CA ALA A 804 -8.26 -10.06 -34.07
C ALA A 804 -9.21 -10.64 -33.01
N LYS A 805 -10.19 -11.45 -33.44
CA LYS A 805 -11.13 -12.13 -32.54
C LYS A 805 -10.42 -13.07 -31.55
N ASP A 806 -9.44 -13.85 -32.02
CA ASP A 806 -8.68 -14.76 -31.17
C ASP A 806 -7.85 -14.01 -30.12
N ALA A 807 -7.28 -12.86 -30.49
CA ALA A 807 -6.56 -11.98 -29.56
C ALA A 807 -7.50 -11.39 -28.50
N ILE A 808 -8.65 -10.83 -28.92
CA ILE A 808 -9.65 -10.23 -28.03
C ILE A 808 -10.23 -11.29 -27.06
N ASP A 809 -10.53 -12.50 -27.54
CA ASP A 809 -11.02 -13.60 -26.69
C ASP A 809 -9.95 -14.08 -25.68
N ALA A 810 -8.67 -14.08 -26.08
CA ALA A 810 -7.56 -14.38 -25.18
C ALA A 810 -7.40 -13.33 -24.07
N ILE A 811 -7.57 -12.06 -24.41
CA ILE A 811 -7.56 -10.94 -23.46
C ILE A 811 -8.73 -11.11 -22.48
N ALA A 812 -9.95 -11.28 -22.98
CA ALA A 812 -11.15 -11.43 -22.16
C ALA A 812 -11.03 -12.59 -21.15
N GLU A 813 -10.35 -13.67 -21.52
CA GLU A 813 -10.07 -14.81 -20.63
C GLU A 813 -9.15 -14.44 -19.45
N SER A 814 -8.09 -13.68 -19.72
CA SER A 814 -6.92 -13.61 -18.82
C SER A 814 -6.85 -12.31 -18.02
N THR A 815 -7.55 -11.27 -18.48
CA THR A 815 -7.47 -9.89 -17.97
C THR A 815 -7.51 -9.80 -16.45
N PHE A 816 -8.45 -10.50 -15.80
CA PHE A 816 -8.66 -10.42 -14.36
C PHE A 816 -8.36 -11.70 -13.57
N LYS A 817 -7.52 -12.60 -14.12
CA LYS A 817 -7.13 -13.84 -13.43
C LYS A 817 -6.19 -13.59 -12.23
N THR A 818 -5.27 -12.64 -12.36
CA THR A 818 -4.22 -12.37 -11.35
C THR A 818 -4.29 -10.96 -10.75
N SER A 819 -5.06 -10.05 -11.34
CA SER A 819 -5.29 -8.70 -10.83
C SER A 819 -6.70 -8.24 -11.17
N GLU A 820 -7.39 -7.60 -10.23
CA GLU A 820 -8.74 -7.03 -10.45
C GLU A 820 -8.71 -5.61 -11.02
N TYR A 821 -7.55 -4.97 -11.09
CA TYR A 821 -7.43 -3.56 -11.46
C TYR A 821 -7.50 -3.36 -12.98
N PRO A 822 -7.87 -2.14 -13.43
CA PRO A 822 -8.23 -1.91 -14.83
C PRO A 822 -7.10 -2.23 -15.81
N VAL A 823 -7.48 -2.59 -17.04
CA VAL A 823 -6.57 -2.83 -18.16
C VAL A 823 -6.81 -1.82 -19.29
N ILE A 824 -5.73 -1.30 -19.86
CA ILE A 824 -5.72 -0.40 -21.01
C ILE A 824 -5.33 -1.20 -22.26
N LEU A 825 -6.16 -1.12 -23.30
CA LEU A 825 -5.85 -1.66 -24.61
C LEU A 825 -5.40 -0.52 -25.52
N SER A 826 -4.11 -0.49 -25.87
CA SER A 826 -3.53 0.44 -26.84
C SER A 826 -3.79 -0.09 -28.24
N PHE A 827 -4.73 0.50 -28.96
CA PHE A 827 -5.02 0.14 -30.34
C PHE A 827 -4.17 0.98 -31.29
N GLU A 828 -3.46 0.30 -32.19
CA GLU A 828 -2.92 0.89 -33.40
C GLU A 828 -3.77 0.41 -34.59
N ASN A 829 -4.60 1.30 -35.12
CA ASN A 829 -5.68 0.92 -36.03
C ASN A 829 -5.39 1.34 -37.46
N HIS A 830 -5.15 0.35 -38.33
CA HIS A 830 -4.93 0.50 -39.78
C HIS A 830 -6.06 -0.15 -40.61
N CYS A 831 -7.18 -0.49 -39.98
CA CYS A 831 -8.30 -1.16 -40.64
C CYS A 831 -9.24 -0.21 -41.38
N SER A 832 -9.85 -0.72 -42.45
CA SER A 832 -11.04 -0.17 -43.09
C SER A 832 -12.20 -0.01 -42.11
N LYS A 833 -13.10 0.93 -42.40
CA LYS A 833 -14.27 1.26 -41.56
C LYS A 833 -15.16 0.04 -41.24
N SER A 834 -15.34 -0.86 -42.20
CA SER A 834 -16.08 -2.12 -42.00
C SER A 834 -15.42 -3.02 -40.96
N ASN A 835 -14.10 -3.17 -41.03
CA ASN A 835 -13.36 -3.96 -40.06
C ASN A 835 -13.23 -3.27 -38.69
N GLN A 836 -13.22 -1.94 -38.63
CA GLN A 836 -13.31 -1.20 -37.37
C GLN A 836 -14.63 -1.46 -36.65
N ALA A 837 -15.76 -1.50 -37.37
CA ALA A 837 -17.05 -1.87 -36.79
C ALA A 837 -17.04 -3.31 -36.24
N LYS A 838 -16.43 -4.26 -36.97
CA LYS A 838 -16.25 -5.65 -36.50
C LYS A 838 -15.37 -5.74 -35.25
N ILE A 839 -14.30 -4.94 -35.16
CA ILE A 839 -13.45 -4.90 -33.96
C ILE A 839 -14.27 -4.40 -32.76
N ALA A 840 -15.06 -3.34 -32.93
CA ALA A 840 -15.92 -2.83 -31.87
C ALA A 840 -17.00 -3.85 -31.45
N GLU A 841 -17.56 -4.59 -32.40
CA GLU A 841 -18.46 -5.73 -32.14
C GLU A 841 -17.77 -6.83 -31.33
N TYR A 842 -16.56 -7.25 -31.75
CA TYR A 842 -15.77 -8.24 -31.00
C TYR A 842 -15.46 -7.78 -29.57
N CYS A 843 -15.12 -6.51 -29.37
CA CYS A 843 -14.91 -5.96 -28.03
C CYS A 843 -16.17 -6.04 -27.18
N ARG A 844 -17.34 -5.62 -27.69
CA ARG A 844 -18.61 -5.69 -26.96
C ARG A 844 -19.01 -7.12 -26.64
N GLU A 845 -18.86 -8.04 -27.60
CA GLU A 845 -19.21 -9.45 -27.45
C GLU A 845 -18.30 -10.16 -26.43
N SER A 846 -16.97 -9.99 -26.55
CA SER A 846 -16.00 -10.71 -25.74
C SER A 846 -15.82 -10.12 -24.35
N PHE A 847 -15.83 -8.79 -24.23
CA PHE A 847 -15.61 -8.12 -22.94
C PHE A 847 -16.90 -7.91 -22.14
N GLY A 848 -18.04 -7.71 -22.81
CA GLY A 848 -19.33 -7.46 -22.14
C GLY A 848 -19.21 -6.34 -21.11
N GLU A 849 -19.65 -6.60 -19.87
CA GLU A 849 -19.59 -5.63 -18.75
C GLU A 849 -18.17 -5.22 -18.33
N MET A 850 -17.15 -5.96 -18.76
CA MET A 850 -15.76 -5.57 -18.50
C MET A 850 -15.36 -4.35 -19.32
N LEU A 851 -15.98 -4.11 -20.48
CA LEU A 851 -15.68 -2.93 -21.29
C LEU A 851 -16.19 -1.67 -20.60
N LEU A 852 -15.34 -0.64 -20.51
CA LEU A 852 -15.76 0.69 -20.12
C LEU A 852 -16.14 1.47 -21.38
N ASP A 853 -17.43 1.63 -21.62
CA ASP A 853 -18.01 2.27 -22.80
C ASP A 853 -18.58 3.68 -22.51
N GLY A 854 -18.43 4.16 -21.28
CA GLY A 854 -18.87 5.49 -20.85
C GLY A 854 -18.04 6.06 -19.71
N ALA A 855 -18.21 7.35 -19.43
CA ALA A 855 -17.66 7.98 -18.24
C ALA A 855 -18.39 7.45 -16.99
N ILE A 856 -17.68 7.35 -15.87
CA ILE A 856 -18.23 6.97 -14.57
C ILE A 856 -18.68 8.19 -13.78
N ASP A 857 -19.68 8.01 -12.92
CA ASP A 857 -20.23 9.08 -12.08
C ASP A 857 -19.14 9.73 -11.20
N GLY A 858 -19.12 11.07 -11.20
CA GLY A 858 -18.14 11.87 -10.46
C GLY A 858 -16.83 12.14 -11.22
N TYR A 859 -16.63 11.55 -12.39
CA TYR A 859 -15.44 11.75 -13.25
C TYR A 859 -15.84 12.08 -14.70
N PRO A 860 -16.48 13.22 -14.96
CA PRO A 860 -16.84 13.62 -16.32
C PRO A 860 -15.59 13.84 -17.19
N LEU A 861 -15.74 13.69 -18.52
CA LEU A 861 -14.68 13.97 -19.50
C LEU A 861 -14.61 15.48 -19.78
N GLU A 862 -14.32 16.27 -18.75
CA GLU A 862 -14.22 17.72 -18.78
C GLU A 862 -12.84 18.20 -18.31
N PRO A 863 -12.39 19.39 -18.74
CA PRO A 863 -11.15 19.99 -18.22
C PRO A 863 -11.17 20.13 -16.69
N ASN A 864 -9.99 20.09 -16.06
CA ASN A 864 -9.74 20.16 -14.61
C ASN A 864 -10.31 19.01 -13.76
N HIS A 865 -10.99 18.02 -14.34
CA HIS A 865 -11.40 16.83 -13.60
C HIS A 865 -10.27 15.79 -13.55
N PRO A 866 -9.93 15.22 -12.37
CA PRO A 866 -8.88 14.21 -12.28
C PRO A 866 -9.31 12.91 -12.97
N LEU A 867 -8.34 12.06 -13.31
CA LEU A 867 -8.64 10.70 -13.76
C LEU A 867 -9.25 9.86 -12.62
N PRO A 868 -10.19 8.95 -12.91
CA PRO A 868 -10.74 8.04 -11.91
C PRO A 868 -9.65 7.15 -11.28
N PRO A 869 -9.76 6.82 -9.99
CA PRO A 869 -8.80 5.95 -9.32
C PRO A 869 -8.94 4.49 -9.77
N PRO A 870 -7.85 3.69 -9.75
CA PRO A 870 -7.89 2.27 -10.08
C PRO A 870 -8.93 1.48 -9.26
N SER A 871 -9.17 1.86 -8.00
CA SER A 871 -10.16 1.22 -7.13
C SER A 871 -11.60 1.32 -7.65
N LEU A 872 -11.96 2.41 -8.35
CA LEU A 872 -13.29 2.60 -8.95
C LEU A 872 -13.43 1.93 -10.32
N LEU A 873 -12.30 1.65 -10.96
CA LEU A 873 -12.23 1.01 -12.28
C LEU A 873 -11.93 -0.51 -12.19
N LYS A 874 -12.16 -1.13 -11.04
CA LYS A 874 -11.97 -2.58 -10.88
C LYS A 874 -12.79 -3.35 -11.93
N ARG A 875 -12.14 -4.34 -12.52
CA ARG A 875 -12.68 -5.22 -13.55
C ARG A 875 -13.14 -4.49 -14.83
N LYS A 876 -12.56 -3.32 -15.10
CA LYS A 876 -12.81 -2.54 -16.33
C LYS A 876 -11.65 -2.59 -17.33
N ILE A 877 -12.00 -2.60 -18.61
CA ILE A 877 -11.12 -2.55 -19.78
C ILE A 877 -11.38 -1.22 -20.48
N MET A 878 -10.33 -0.41 -20.60
CA MET A 878 -10.37 0.90 -21.25
C MET A 878 -9.67 0.81 -22.61
N ILE A 879 -10.25 1.44 -23.62
CA ILE A 879 -9.68 1.46 -24.97
C ILE A 879 -8.99 2.79 -25.21
N LYS A 880 -7.71 2.73 -25.57
CA LYS A 880 -6.93 3.84 -26.12
C LYS A 880 -6.96 3.72 -27.64
N ASN A 881 -7.73 4.58 -28.29
CA ASN A 881 -7.78 4.72 -29.74
C ASN A 881 -8.09 6.18 -30.12
N LYS A 882 -7.77 6.61 -31.33
CA LYS A 882 -8.13 7.97 -31.81
C LYS A 882 -9.65 8.19 -31.71
N LYS A 883 -10.06 9.35 -31.20
CA LYS A 883 -11.46 9.78 -31.10
C LYS A 883 -11.71 10.88 -32.15
N GLY A 884 -12.76 10.74 -32.96
CA GLY A 884 -13.13 11.77 -33.95
C GLY A 884 -13.59 13.08 -33.30
N THR A 885 -13.34 14.21 -33.97
CA THR A 885 -13.84 15.53 -33.56
C THR A 885 -15.29 15.73 -34.00
N ALA A 886 -16.17 16.10 -33.06
CA ALA A 886 -17.56 16.44 -33.32
C ALA A 886 -17.63 17.70 -34.22
N GLY A 887 -17.76 17.49 -35.52
CA GLY A 887 -17.72 18.53 -36.56
C GLY A 887 -17.28 17.97 -37.91
N GLU A 888 -16.49 16.89 -37.92
CA GLU A 888 -16.08 16.13 -39.12
C GLU A 888 -16.51 14.65 -39.04
N GLU A 889 -17.60 14.36 -38.31
CA GLU A 889 -18.17 13.02 -38.31
C GLU A 889 -18.85 12.75 -39.66
N THR A 890 -18.09 12.24 -40.63
CA THR A 890 -18.68 11.32 -41.62
C THR A 890 -19.13 10.06 -40.88
N GLU A 891 -20.20 9.38 -41.33
CA GLU A 891 -20.87 8.17 -40.77
C GLU A 891 -19.96 6.95 -40.45
N ALA A 892 -18.66 7.14 -40.44
CA ALA A 892 -17.63 6.26 -40.88
C ALA A 892 -16.51 6.10 -39.82
N GLY A 893 -16.48 6.97 -38.79
CA GLY A 893 -15.65 6.86 -37.56
C GLY A 893 -16.42 6.40 -36.31
N ALA A 894 -17.69 6.03 -36.47
CA ALA A 894 -18.66 5.82 -35.38
C ALA A 894 -18.51 4.49 -34.61
N GLY A 895 -17.74 3.50 -35.10
CA GLY A 895 -17.70 2.15 -34.50
C GLY A 895 -16.92 2.04 -33.18
N ILE A 896 -15.65 2.49 -33.18
CA ILE A 896 -14.70 2.36 -32.05
C ILE A 896 -14.64 3.64 -31.20
N SER A 897 -14.83 4.82 -31.78
CA SER A 897 -14.77 6.12 -31.08
C SER A 897 -15.66 6.21 -29.83
N PRO A 898 -16.88 5.64 -29.80
CA PRO A 898 -17.71 5.63 -28.59
C PRO A 898 -17.10 4.85 -27.42
N LEU A 899 -16.19 3.91 -27.69
CA LEU A 899 -15.52 3.11 -26.66
C LEU A 899 -14.36 3.86 -25.98
N VAL A 900 -13.99 5.05 -26.46
CA VAL A 900 -12.85 5.83 -25.96
C VAL A 900 -13.33 6.92 -24.98
N ASN A 901 -12.88 6.80 -23.73
CA ASN A 901 -13.24 7.68 -22.62
C ASN A 901 -12.02 8.35 -21.97
N TYR A 902 -11.40 7.73 -20.97
CA TYR A 902 -10.36 8.33 -20.13
C TYR A 902 -8.95 8.27 -20.70
N ILE A 903 -8.74 7.50 -21.77
CA ILE A 903 -7.43 7.28 -22.40
C ILE A 903 -7.48 7.77 -23.85
N GLN A 904 -7.69 9.08 -24.05
CA GLN A 904 -7.79 9.69 -25.38
C GLN A 904 -6.40 10.09 -25.90
N PRO A 905 -5.82 9.38 -26.88
CA PRO A 905 -4.52 9.74 -27.44
C PRO A 905 -4.65 11.02 -28.29
N VAL A 906 -3.83 12.02 -27.97
CA VAL A 906 -3.72 13.28 -28.72
C VAL A 906 -2.28 13.52 -29.18
N HIS A 907 -2.11 14.28 -30.26
CA HIS A 907 -0.79 14.71 -30.68
C HIS A 907 -0.21 15.70 -29.66
N PHE A 908 1.05 15.51 -29.28
CA PHE A 908 1.69 16.33 -28.27
C PHE A 908 2.27 17.60 -28.91
N HIS A 909 1.74 18.76 -28.51
CA HIS A 909 2.16 20.07 -29.01
C HIS A 909 3.06 20.86 -28.04
N GLY A 910 3.27 20.36 -26.82
CA GLY A 910 4.09 21.00 -25.78
C GLY A 910 3.46 20.93 -24.40
N PHE A 911 4.30 20.98 -23.35
CA PHE A 911 3.83 20.90 -21.96
C PHE A 911 2.96 22.09 -21.56
N GLU A 912 3.28 23.30 -22.03
CA GLU A 912 2.48 24.49 -21.77
C GLU A 912 1.08 24.39 -22.36
N GLN A 913 0.96 23.95 -23.62
CA GLN A 913 -0.35 23.80 -24.26
C GLN A 913 -1.22 22.76 -23.53
N ALA A 914 -0.63 21.62 -23.16
CA ALA A 914 -1.34 20.59 -22.38
C ALA A 914 -1.78 21.12 -21.00
N LYS A 915 -0.92 21.92 -20.34
CA LYS A 915 -1.23 22.61 -19.08
C LYS A 915 -2.31 23.69 -19.25
N LEU A 916 -2.41 24.36 -20.38
CA LEU A 916 -3.48 25.33 -20.66
C LEU A 916 -4.83 24.64 -20.91
N GLN A 917 -4.81 23.48 -21.59
CA GLN A 917 -6.04 22.73 -21.90
C GLN A 917 -6.64 22.03 -20.68
N GLN A 918 -5.83 21.60 -19.71
CA GLN A 918 -6.26 20.95 -18.45
C GLN A 918 -7.14 19.70 -18.66
N LYS A 919 -7.03 19.01 -19.79
CA LYS A 919 -7.83 17.82 -20.09
C LYS A 919 -7.12 16.55 -19.64
N ASN A 920 -7.35 16.14 -18.40
CA ASN A 920 -6.63 15.02 -17.79
C ASN A 920 -6.93 13.65 -18.44
N TYR A 921 -8.04 13.53 -19.17
CA TYR A 921 -8.41 12.35 -19.95
C TYR A 921 -7.69 12.26 -21.32
N GLU A 922 -7.02 13.32 -21.75
CA GLU A 922 -6.12 13.30 -22.91
C GLU A 922 -4.74 12.78 -22.47
N MET A 923 -4.10 12.00 -23.35
CA MET A 923 -2.81 11.38 -23.10
C MET A 923 -1.93 11.42 -24.35
N SER A 924 -0.62 11.33 -24.18
CA SER A 924 0.33 11.32 -25.29
C SER A 924 1.24 10.08 -25.25
N SER A 925 1.51 9.53 -26.43
CA SER A 925 2.48 8.43 -26.61
C SER A 925 3.73 8.96 -27.31
N PHE A 926 4.90 8.58 -26.82
CA PHE A 926 6.20 9.05 -27.28
C PHE A 926 7.11 7.87 -27.63
N SER A 927 7.83 7.95 -28.75
CA SER A 927 8.97 7.07 -28.95
C SER A 927 10.05 7.35 -27.89
N GLU A 928 10.86 6.35 -27.59
CA GLU A 928 11.98 6.46 -26.66
C GLU A 928 12.87 7.68 -26.98
N ALA A 929 13.23 7.89 -28.25
CA ALA A 929 14.07 9.01 -28.67
C ALA A 929 13.43 10.37 -28.36
N LYS A 930 12.12 10.52 -28.64
CA LYS A 930 11.40 11.77 -28.37
C LYS A 930 11.24 12.00 -26.87
N ALA A 931 10.90 10.96 -26.11
CA ALA A 931 10.75 11.06 -24.65
C ALA A 931 12.09 11.39 -23.96
N LYS A 932 13.21 10.81 -24.42
CA LYS A 932 14.55 11.17 -23.92
C LYS A 932 14.90 12.62 -24.20
N THR A 933 14.51 13.14 -25.35
CA THR A 933 14.71 14.55 -25.71
C THR A 933 13.93 15.45 -24.74
N LEU A 934 12.64 15.18 -24.53
CA LEU A 934 11.81 15.92 -23.57
C LEU A 934 12.34 15.84 -22.13
N LEU A 935 12.81 14.67 -21.69
CA LEU A 935 13.41 14.49 -20.37
C LEU A 935 14.68 15.32 -20.19
N LYS A 936 15.50 15.47 -21.24
CA LYS A 936 16.74 16.27 -21.18
C LYS A 936 16.47 17.77 -21.24
N GLU A 937 15.54 18.19 -22.08
CA GLU A 937 15.26 19.61 -22.33
C GLU A 937 14.33 20.23 -21.27
N GLN A 938 13.31 19.48 -20.83
CA GLN A 938 12.25 19.97 -19.93
C GLN A 938 11.86 18.93 -18.86
N PRO A 939 12.79 18.48 -17.99
CA PRO A 939 12.56 17.41 -17.02
C PRO A 939 11.44 17.71 -16.02
N VAL A 940 11.41 18.93 -15.48
CA VAL A 940 10.42 19.36 -14.47
C VAL A 940 9.01 19.42 -15.07
N ASP A 941 8.87 19.99 -16.26
CA ASP A 941 7.58 20.07 -16.95
C ASP A 941 7.03 18.68 -17.29
N PHE A 942 7.91 17.72 -17.60
CA PHE A 942 7.50 16.35 -17.87
C PHE A 942 6.97 15.66 -16.61
N VAL A 943 7.62 15.85 -15.45
CA VAL A 943 7.08 15.38 -14.16
C VAL A 943 5.73 16.02 -13.87
N ASP A 944 5.61 17.33 -14.05
CA ASP A 944 4.38 18.08 -13.79
C ASP A 944 3.23 17.71 -14.74
N TYR A 945 3.52 17.38 -15.99
CA TYR A 945 2.57 16.81 -16.94
C TYR A 945 2.03 15.47 -16.41
N ASN A 946 2.93 14.60 -15.93
CA ASN A 946 2.59 13.27 -15.44
C ASN A 946 1.89 13.25 -14.07
N LYS A 947 1.78 14.38 -13.36
CA LYS A 947 0.89 14.49 -12.19
C LYS A 947 -0.58 14.46 -12.59
N ARG A 948 -0.91 15.04 -13.75
CA ARG A 948 -2.29 15.28 -14.20
C ARG A 948 -2.72 14.32 -15.32
N GLN A 949 -1.88 14.16 -16.33
CA GLN A 949 -2.15 13.39 -17.54
C GLN A 949 -1.30 12.10 -17.59
N LEU A 950 -1.72 11.18 -18.47
CA LEU A 950 -0.99 9.95 -18.73
C LEU A 950 0.01 10.15 -19.89
N SER A 951 1.20 9.58 -19.74
CA SER A 951 2.14 9.39 -20.85
C SER A 951 2.43 7.91 -21.07
N ARG A 952 2.62 7.55 -22.35
CA ARG A 952 3.14 6.25 -22.76
C ARG A 952 4.48 6.44 -23.47
N VAL A 953 5.47 5.64 -23.12
CA VAL A 953 6.76 5.58 -23.84
C VAL A 953 6.93 4.18 -24.41
N TYR A 954 7.40 4.06 -25.65
CA TYR A 954 7.61 2.80 -26.34
C TYR A 954 8.94 2.77 -27.11
N PRO A 955 9.51 1.58 -27.40
CA PRO A 955 10.80 1.45 -28.08
C PRO A 955 10.78 2.04 -29.49
N ASP A 956 11.95 2.48 -29.97
CA ASP A 956 12.07 2.96 -31.34
C ASP A 956 12.01 1.81 -32.38
N GLY A 957 11.57 2.11 -33.59
CA GLY A 957 11.49 1.15 -34.69
C GLY A 957 12.84 0.61 -35.15
N THR A 958 13.95 1.25 -34.74
CA THR A 958 15.31 0.73 -34.97
C THR A 958 15.64 -0.53 -34.16
N GLN A 959 14.89 -0.81 -33.08
CA GLN A 959 15.10 -1.97 -32.19
C GLN A 959 14.50 -3.26 -32.78
N ILE A 960 15.04 -3.67 -33.93
CA ILE A 960 14.57 -4.81 -34.73
C ILE A 960 14.61 -6.14 -33.94
N ASP A 961 15.59 -6.29 -33.06
CA ASP A 961 15.79 -7.48 -32.22
C ASP A 961 14.85 -7.53 -31.00
N SER A 962 13.94 -6.57 -30.87
CA SER A 962 13.04 -6.41 -29.72
C SER A 962 13.77 -6.13 -28.40
N SER A 963 14.97 -5.54 -28.44
CA SER A 963 15.66 -5.04 -27.25
C SER A 963 14.88 -3.92 -26.55
N ASN A 964 15.00 -3.85 -25.22
CA ASN A 964 14.34 -2.85 -24.40
C ASN A 964 15.27 -1.71 -24.00
N PHE A 965 14.68 -0.54 -23.78
CA PHE A 965 15.36 0.60 -23.16
C PHE A 965 15.23 0.55 -21.64
N MET A 966 16.05 1.32 -20.93
CA MET A 966 16.00 1.39 -19.46
C MET A 966 14.73 2.10 -18.98
N PRO A 967 13.82 1.43 -18.24
CA PRO A 967 12.55 2.02 -17.86
C PRO A 967 12.69 3.08 -16.76
N ASN A 968 13.73 2.97 -15.92
CA ASN A 968 14.02 3.90 -14.83
C ASN A 968 14.10 5.35 -15.30
N ASP A 969 14.70 5.61 -16.47
CA ASP A 969 14.82 6.95 -17.05
C ASP A 969 13.47 7.67 -17.12
N PHE A 970 12.42 6.93 -17.48
CA PHE A 970 11.07 7.46 -17.67
C PHE A 970 10.22 7.38 -16.41
N TRP A 971 10.42 6.37 -15.56
CA TRP A 971 9.81 6.36 -14.23
C TRP A 971 10.28 7.54 -13.39
N ASN A 972 11.53 7.99 -13.54
CA ASN A 972 12.05 9.21 -12.90
C ASN A 972 11.28 10.47 -13.33
N ALA A 973 10.78 10.53 -14.57
CA ALA A 973 9.88 11.59 -15.04
C ALA A 973 8.40 11.36 -14.68
N GLY A 974 8.07 10.28 -13.97
CA GLY A 974 6.71 9.97 -13.55
C GLY A 974 5.83 9.38 -14.63
N VAL A 975 6.42 8.96 -15.75
CA VAL A 975 5.73 8.29 -16.87
C VAL A 975 5.07 7.02 -16.37
N GLN A 976 3.77 6.90 -16.62
CA GLN A 976 2.97 5.81 -16.09
C GLN A 976 3.11 4.55 -16.93
N MET A 977 3.02 4.66 -18.26
CA MET A 977 3.03 3.52 -19.18
C MET A 977 4.35 3.41 -19.94
N VAL A 978 5.37 2.88 -19.27
CA VAL A 978 6.67 2.58 -19.88
C VAL A 978 6.58 1.20 -20.54
N ALA A 979 6.27 1.16 -21.83
CA ALA A 979 5.96 -0.07 -22.55
C ALA A 979 7.23 -0.79 -23.02
N LEU A 980 7.36 -2.07 -22.65
CA LEU A 980 8.50 -2.92 -22.97
C LEU A 980 8.10 -4.15 -23.79
N ASN A 981 9.04 -4.72 -24.54
CA ASN A 981 8.92 -5.97 -25.28
C ASN A 981 9.03 -7.16 -24.30
N PHE A 982 7.90 -7.78 -23.94
CA PHE A 982 7.82 -8.85 -22.94
C PHE A 982 8.49 -10.16 -23.37
N GLN A 983 8.60 -10.39 -24.68
CA GLN A 983 9.29 -11.55 -25.24
C GLN A 983 10.81 -11.52 -24.99
N THR A 984 11.38 -10.36 -24.65
CA THR A 984 12.81 -10.17 -24.40
C THR A 984 13.08 -10.00 -22.90
N LEU A 985 13.67 -11.03 -22.26
CA LEU A 985 14.00 -11.03 -20.82
C LEU A 985 15.37 -10.38 -20.51
N ASP A 986 15.63 -9.22 -21.12
CA ASP A 986 16.83 -8.42 -20.88
C ASP A 986 16.76 -7.66 -19.54
N LEU A 987 17.83 -6.92 -19.20
CA LEU A 987 17.93 -6.17 -17.94
C LEU A 987 16.72 -5.25 -17.68
N PRO A 988 16.26 -4.42 -18.64
CA PRO A 988 15.03 -3.65 -18.50
C PRO A 988 13.81 -4.46 -18.05
N MET A 989 13.57 -5.61 -18.70
CA MET A 989 12.44 -6.48 -18.35
C MET A 989 12.60 -7.08 -16.95
N GLN A 990 13.83 -7.41 -16.54
CA GLN A 990 14.12 -7.89 -15.19
C GLN A 990 13.77 -6.83 -14.13
N LEU A 991 14.11 -5.55 -14.37
CA LEU A 991 13.73 -4.44 -13.49
C LEU A 991 12.21 -4.24 -13.45
N ASN A 992 11.54 -4.32 -14.61
CA ASN A 992 10.08 -4.21 -14.70
C ASN A 992 9.35 -5.30 -13.90
N LEU A 993 9.74 -6.57 -14.07
CA LEU A 993 9.14 -7.68 -13.34
C LEU A 993 9.38 -7.56 -11.83
N ALA A 994 10.52 -7.02 -11.41
CA ALA A 994 10.81 -6.81 -10.00
C ALA A 994 10.01 -5.66 -9.39
N LEU A 995 9.88 -4.52 -10.08
CA LEU A 995 9.07 -3.39 -9.61
C LEU A 995 7.60 -3.80 -9.43
N PHE A 996 7.04 -4.48 -10.43
CA PHE A 996 5.64 -4.90 -10.40
C PHE A 996 5.42 -6.24 -9.68
N GLU A 997 6.43 -6.78 -8.99
CA GLU A 997 6.22 -7.83 -7.98
C GLU A 997 5.50 -7.26 -6.73
N PHE A 998 5.76 -5.99 -6.42
CA PHE A 998 5.18 -5.26 -5.30
C PHE A 998 3.70 -4.94 -5.55
N ASN A 999 3.02 -4.46 -4.51
CA ASN A 999 1.60 -4.10 -4.59
C ASN A 999 0.73 -5.29 -5.03
N ASN A 1000 0.99 -6.47 -4.45
CA ASN A 1000 0.34 -7.75 -4.70
C ASN A 1000 0.31 -8.17 -6.19
N ARG A 1001 1.37 -7.85 -6.95
CA ARG A 1001 1.46 -8.07 -8.41
C ARG A 1001 0.27 -7.51 -9.20
N CYS A 1002 -0.36 -6.47 -8.68
CA CYS A 1002 -1.59 -5.97 -9.27
C CYS A 1002 -1.37 -5.19 -10.58
N GLY A 1003 -0.11 -4.85 -10.88
CA GLY A 1003 0.30 -4.14 -12.10
C GLY A 1003 0.24 -2.62 -12.03
N TYR A 1004 -0.11 -2.09 -10.86
CA TYR A 1004 -0.05 -0.67 -10.53
C TYR A 1004 0.92 -0.48 -9.37
N LEU A 1005 1.63 0.64 -9.31
CA LEU A 1005 2.39 1.04 -8.13
C LEU A 1005 2.24 2.53 -7.90
N LEU A 1006 1.89 2.94 -6.69
CA LEU A 1006 1.71 4.35 -6.38
C LEU A 1006 3.05 5.09 -6.50
N LYS A 1007 3.05 6.21 -7.24
CA LYS A 1007 4.25 7.07 -7.36
C LYS A 1007 4.58 7.73 -6.01
N PRO A 1008 5.87 8.06 -5.75
CA PRO A 1008 6.25 8.85 -4.59
C PRO A 1008 5.48 10.17 -4.50
N ASP A 1009 5.26 10.67 -3.29
CA ASP A 1009 4.43 11.85 -3.01
C ASP A 1009 4.83 13.09 -3.81
N ILE A 1010 6.13 13.31 -3.99
CA ILE A 1010 6.68 14.45 -4.74
C ILE A 1010 6.28 14.45 -6.22
N MET A 1011 5.98 13.27 -6.78
CA MET A 1011 5.58 13.08 -8.18
C MET A 1011 4.05 13.10 -8.36
N ARG A 1012 3.31 13.46 -7.30
CA ARG A 1012 1.84 13.49 -7.26
C ARG A 1012 1.30 14.83 -6.78
N ARG A 1013 2.03 15.49 -5.90
CA ARG A 1013 1.66 16.79 -5.33
C ARG A 1013 1.85 17.92 -6.35
N GLU A 1014 0.80 18.69 -6.59
CA GLU A 1014 0.84 19.83 -7.52
C GLU A 1014 1.63 21.02 -6.97
N ASP A 1015 1.79 21.10 -5.65
CA ASP A 1015 2.44 22.21 -4.94
C ASP A 1015 3.96 22.06 -4.82
N ILE A 1016 4.56 20.94 -5.27
CA ILE A 1016 6.00 20.69 -5.20
C ILE A 1016 6.54 20.39 -6.59
N SER A 1017 7.54 21.13 -7.06
CA SER A 1017 8.28 20.78 -8.28
C SER A 1017 9.39 19.76 -7.99
N PHE A 1018 9.69 18.91 -8.97
CA PHE A 1018 10.74 17.91 -8.86
C PHE A 1018 11.53 17.84 -10.15
N ASP A 1019 12.85 18.04 -10.04
CA ASP A 1019 13.79 17.82 -11.14
C ASP A 1019 14.49 16.47 -10.96
N PRO A 1020 14.16 15.45 -11.77
CA PRO A 1020 14.79 14.14 -11.70
C PRO A 1020 16.26 14.14 -12.10
N LEU A 1021 16.79 15.19 -12.75
CA LEU A 1021 18.19 15.29 -13.14
C LEU A 1021 19.05 16.03 -12.10
N SER A 1022 18.43 16.55 -11.03
CA SER A 1022 19.15 17.26 -9.98
C SER A 1022 20.17 16.36 -9.28
N GLN A 1023 21.35 16.93 -9.03
CA GLN A 1023 22.44 16.29 -8.28
C GLN A 1023 22.42 16.64 -6.78
N SER A 1024 21.59 17.59 -6.37
CA SER A 1024 21.47 18.01 -4.98
C SER A 1024 20.53 17.09 -4.20
N THR A 1025 20.55 17.20 -2.86
CA THR A 1025 19.47 16.61 -2.06
C THR A 1025 18.15 17.26 -2.42
N ILE A 1026 17.07 16.48 -2.37
CA ILE A 1026 15.72 16.94 -2.64
C ILE A 1026 15.08 17.32 -1.31
N ASP A 1027 14.52 18.54 -1.22
CA ASP A 1027 13.83 18.99 -0.02
C ASP A 1027 12.66 18.04 0.29
N SER A 1028 12.53 17.63 1.56
CA SER A 1028 11.55 16.65 2.08
C SER A 1028 11.91 15.16 1.90
N ILE A 1029 13.03 14.81 1.25
CA ILE A 1029 13.49 13.41 1.12
C ILE A 1029 14.78 13.23 1.92
N VAL A 1030 14.87 12.14 2.70
CA VAL A 1030 16.07 11.80 3.48
C VAL A 1030 16.97 10.88 2.64
N PRO A 1031 18.18 11.33 2.24
CA PRO A 1031 19.11 10.46 1.53
C PRO A 1031 19.59 9.30 2.40
N LEU A 1032 19.87 8.15 1.79
CA LEU A 1032 20.37 6.95 2.48
C LEU A 1032 21.81 6.63 2.11
N LYS A 1033 22.51 5.97 3.02
CA LYS A 1033 23.77 5.29 2.73
C LYS A 1033 23.50 3.78 2.69
N VAL A 1034 23.73 3.16 1.54
CA VAL A 1034 23.54 1.71 1.36
C VAL A 1034 24.90 1.05 1.23
N SER A 1035 25.15 -0.02 1.99
CA SER A 1035 26.41 -0.75 1.96
C SER A 1035 26.13 -2.25 1.83
N ILE A 1036 26.54 -2.85 0.72
CA ILE A 1036 26.28 -4.25 0.42
C ILE A 1036 27.57 -5.04 0.49
N LYS A 1037 27.63 -6.05 1.35
CA LYS A 1037 28.78 -6.97 1.41
C LYS A 1037 28.36 -8.34 0.93
N VAL A 1038 28.86 -8.76 -0.23
CA VAL A 1038 28.65 -10.12 -0.74
C VAL A 1038 29.59 -11.08 -0.01
N ILE A 1039 29.01 -11.97 0.81
CA ILE A 1039 29.78 -12.88 1.67
C ILE A 1039 29.99 -14.23 0.99
N SER A 1040 28.92 -14.88 0.55
CA SER A 1040 28.94 -16.23 -0.01
C SER A 1040 27.74 -16.46 -0.94
N GLY A 1041 27.78 -17.54 -1.72
CA GLY A 1041 26.66 -18.05 -2.52
C GLY A 1041 26.50 -19.55 -2.31
N GLN A 1042 25.26 -20.04 -2.34
CA GLN A 1042 24.93 -21.45 -2.09
C GLN A 1042 24.13 -22.02 -3.26
N LEU A 1043 24.47 -23.26 -3.67
CA LEU A 1043 23.76 -24.02 -4.70
C LEU A 1043 23.54 -23.23 -6.01
N LEU A 1044 24.50 -22.40 -6.41
CA LEU A 1044 24.47 -21.59 -7.63
C LEU A 1044 24.47 -22.47 -8.89
N SER A 1045 25.15 -23.61 -8.83
CA SER A 1045 25.19 -24.58 -9.91
C SER A 1045 25.57 -25.96 -9.38
N ASN A 1046 25.03 -27.00 -10.03
CA ASN A 1046 25.46 -28.38 -9.84
C ASN A 1046 26.70 -28.75 -10.68
N LYS A 1047 27.37 -27.75 -11.27
CA LYS A 1047 28.65 -27.92 -11.96
C LYS A 1047 29.73 -27.12 -11.24
N ARG A 1048 30.98 -27.56 -11.34
CA ARG A 1048 32.14 -26.78 -10.91
C ARG A 1048 32.37 -25.66 -11.91
N ILE A 1049 31.85 -24.49 -11.59
CA ILE A 1049 31.88 -23.30 -12.44
C ILE A 1049 32.61 -22.16 -11.73
N TRP A 1050 33.08 -21.19 -12.51
CA TRP A 1050 33.74 -19.99 -12.01
C TRP A 1050 32.68 -18.92 -11.85
N THR A 1051 32.50 -18.38 -10.65
CA THR A 1051 31.38 -17.47 -10.38
C THR A 1051 31.83 -16.13 -9.83
N PHE A 1052 31.06 -15.09 -10.12
CA PHE A 1052 31.19 -13.76 -9.55
C PHE A 1052 29.80 -13.11 -9.43
N VAL A 1053 29.70 -12.08 -8.58
CA VAL A 1053 28.48 -11.32 -8.34
C VAL A 1053 28.69 -9.87 -8.75
N GLU A 1054 27.74 -9.32 -9.50
CA GLU A 1054 27.63 -7.89 -9.83
C GLU A 1054 26.62 -7.24 -8.88
N VAL A 1055 26.95 -6.06 -8.35
CA VAL A 1055 26.07 -5.26 -7.48
C VAL A 1055 25.87 -3.89 -8.11
N GLU A 1056 24.65 -3.59 -8.52
CA GLU A 1056 24.30 -2.38 -9.28
C GLU A 1056 23.18 -1.61 -8.58
N MET A 1057 23.17 -0.28 -8.77
CA MET A 1057 22.07 0.58 -8.31
C MET A 1057 21.48 1.34 -9.49
N TYR A 1058 20.15 1.34 -9.58
CA TYR A 1058 19.39 2.09 -10.59
C TYR A 1058 18.42 3.02 -9.88
N GLY A 1059 18.22 4.24 -10.37
CA GLY A 1059 17.31 5.22 -9.77
C GLY A 1059 17.32 6.51 -10.57
N ILE A 1060 17.26 7.65 -9.90
CA ILE A 1060 17.60 8.93 -10.55
C ILE A 1060 19.06 8.91 -11.01
N PRO A 1061 19.48 9.74 -11.99
CA PRO A 1061 20.83 9.67 -12.56
C PRO A 1061 21.95 9.79 -11.54
N VAL A 1062 21.78 10.60 -10.47
CA VAL A 1062 22.78 10.75 -9.40
C VAL A 1062 22.92 9.51 -8.52
N ASP A 1063 21.86 8.71 -8.40
CA ASP A 1063 21.83 7.46 -7.61
C ASP A 1063 22.24 6.24 -8.44
N THR A 1064 22.07 6.33 -9.76
CA THR A 1064 22.39 5.25 -10.68
C THR A 1064 23.89 5.02 -10.74
N LYS A 1065 24.31 3.84 -10.27
CA LYS A 1065 25.70 3.38 -10.30
C LYS A 1065 25.76 2.00 -10.93
N VAL A 1066 26.20 2.00 -12.19
CA VAL A 1066 26.35 0.81 -13.03
C VAL A 1066 27.79 0.81 -13.51
N CYS A 1067 28.75 0.53 -12.61
CA CYS A 1067 30.17 0.51 -12.96
C CYS A 1067 30.64 -0.93 -13.18
N GLN A 1068 30.58 -1.38 -14.43
CA GLN A 1068 30.88 -2.75 -14.84
C GLN A 1068 32.29 -3.22 -14.44
N LEU A 1069 33.28 -2.31 -14.32
CA LEU A 1069 34.69 -2.66 -14.09
C LEU A 1069 35.12 -2.76 -12.61
N PHE A 1070 34.39 -2.15 -11.66
CA PHE A 1070 34.83 -2.01 -10.26
C PHE A 1070 33.83 -2.51 -9.22
N ASP A 1071 32.57 -2.73 -9.59
CA ASP A 1071 31.50 -3.15 -8.65
C ASP A 1071 31.15 -4.65 -8.78
N THR A 1072 32.18 -5.49 -8.93
CA THR A 1072 32.06 -6.95 -8.98
C THR A 1072 32.87 -7.63 -7.89
N THR A 1073 32.44 -8.81 -7.45
CA THR A 1073 33.27 -9.65 -6.59
C THR A 1073 34.42 -10.25 -7.38
N LYS A 1074 35.49 -10.66 -6.70
CA LYS A 1074 36.50 -11.54 -7.29
C LYS A 1074 35.84 -12.81 -7.84
N ILE A 1075 36.34 -13.29 -8.97
CA ILE A 1075 35.93 -14.57 -9.53
C ILE A 1075 36.43 -15.68 -8.62
N ILE A 1076 35.53 -16.56 -8.20
CA ILE A 1076 35.87 -17.75 -7.41
C ILE A 1076 35.88 -18.96 -8.36
N PRO A 1077 37.03 -19.63 -8.54
CA PRO A 1077 37.15 -20.71 -9.52
C PRO A 1077 36.51 -22.00 -9.01
N SER A 1078 35.87 -22.72 -9.93
CA SER A 1078 35.47 -24.13 -9.80
C SER A 1078 34.68 -24.50 -8.53
N ASN A 1079 33.88 -23.56 -7.99
CA ASN A 1079 33.01 -23.79 -6.84
C ASN A 1079 31.64 -23.12 -7.05
N GLY A 1080 30.61 -23.92 -7.32
CA GLY A 1080 29.21 -23.49 -7.48
C GLY A 1080 28.27 -23.92 -6.35
N ILE A 1081 28.77 -24.64 -5.34
CA ILE A 1081 27.94 -25.25 -4.28
C ILE A 1081 27.91 -24.37 -3.03
N ASN A 1082 29.06 -23.86 -2.60
CA ASN A 1082 29.22 -23.05 -1.40
C ASN A 1082 30.35 -22.03 -1.59
N THR A 1083 30.20 -21.20 -2.61
CA THR A 1083 31.17 -20.19 -3.00
C THR A 1083 31.36 -19.16 -1.90
N PHE A 1084 32.59 -18.90 -1.48
CA PHE A 1084 32.90 -17.89 -0.47
C PHE A 1084 33.63 -16.71 -1.12
N TYR A 1085 32.91 -15.60 -1.32
CA TYR A 1085 33.45 -14.38 -1.95
C TYR A 1085 34.16 -13.48 -0.94
N ASN A 1086 33.50 -13.23 0.19
CA ASN A 1086 33.88 -12.26 1.23
C ASN A 1086 34.44 -10.95 0.66
N ALA A 1087 33.68 -10.34 -0.24
CA ALA A 1087 34.05 -9.12 -0.92
C ALA A 1087 34.18 -7.94 0.06
N PHE A 1088 34.89 -6.90 -0.35
CA PHE A 1088 34.79 -5.60 0.31
C PHE A 1088 33.37 -5.04 0.13
N PRO A 1089 32.83 -4.28 1.09
CA PRO A 1089 31.50 -3.71 0.94
C PRO A 1089 31.43 -2.75 -0.27
N PHE A 1090 30.43 -2.94 -1.12
CA PHE A 1090 30.03 -1.99 -2.15
C PHE A 1090 29.24 -0.87 -1.46
N VAL A 1091 29.78 0.35 -1.47
CA VAL A 1091 29.23 1.47 -0.70
C VAL A 1091 28.62 2.53 -1.62
N PHE A 1092 27.30 2.65 -1.55
CA PHE A 1092 26.52 3.74 -2.11
C PHE A 1092 26.40 4.81 -1.03
N SER A 1093 27.38 5.72 -1.00
CA SER A 1093 27.57 6.70 0.09
C SER A 1093 26.40 7.67 0.28
N LYS A 1094 25.67 7.97 -0.80
CA LYS A 1094 24.54 8.87 -0.82
C LYS A 1094 23.57 8.45 -1.94
N VAL A 1095 22.44 7.92 -1.54
CA VAL A 1095 21.27 7.62 -2.38
C VAL A 1095 20.26 8.73 -2.09
N VAL A 1096 20.16 9.69 -3.00
CA VAL A 1096 19.38 10.93 -2.90
C VAL A 1096 17.88 10.65 -2.88
N PHE A 1097 17.40 9.71 -3.69
CA PHE A 1097 15.97 9.36 -3.79
C PHE A 1097 15.74 7.85 -3.65
N PRO A 1098 15.75 7.33 -2.41
CA PRO A 1098 15.60 5.91 -2.11
C PRO A 1098 14.31 5.26 -2.65
N ASP A 1099 13.19 5.98 -2.69
CA ASP A 1099 11.90 5.42 -3.13
C ASP A 1099 11.83 5.10 -4.63
N LEU A 1100 12.71 5.71 -5.43
CA LEU A 1100 12.88 5.39 -6.86
C LEU A 1100 14.13 4.55 -7.14
N ALA A 1101 14.92 4.23 -6.11
CA ALA A 1101 16.16 3.49 -6.25
C ALA A 1101 15.94 1.97 -6.09
N PHE A 1102 16.67 1.19 -6.88
CA PHE A 1102 16.68 -0.25 -6.90
C PHE A 1102 18.10 -0.75 -6.74
N LEU A 1103 18.27 -1.75 -5.89
CA LEU A 1103 19.48 -2.54 -5.80
C LEU A 1103 19.31 -3.82 -6.63
N ARG A 1104 20.27 -4.12 -7.49
CA ARG A 1104 20.33 -5.38 -8.25
C ARG A 1104 21.57 -6.17 -7.84
N LEU A 1105 21.37 -7.42 -7.46
CA LEU A 1105 22.43 -8.41 -7.29
C LEU A 1105 22.28 -9.46 -8.38
N ALA A 1106 23.31 -9.67 -9.19
CA ALA A 1106 23.28 -10.65 -10.27
C ALA A 1106 24.51 -11.55 -10.24
N VAL A 1107 24.26 -12.85 -10.39
CA VAL A 1107 25.30 -13.89 -10.34
C VAL A 1107 25.56 -14.41 -11.74
N TYR A 1108 26.83 -14.49 -12.10
CA TYR A 1108 27.29 -14.93 -13.42
C TYR A 1108 28.32 -16.05 -13.30
N GLU A 1109 28.29 -16.95 -14.29
CA GLU A 1109 29.37 -17.87 -14.61
C GLU A 1109 30.35 -17.20 -15.58
N ASN A 1110 31.64 -17.27 -15.28
CA ASN A 1110 32.71 -16.92 -16.23
C ASN A 1110 33.18 -18.20 -16.95
N LYS A 1111 33.07 -18.23 -18.27
CA LYS A 1111 33.46 -19.41 -19.08
C LYS A 1111 34.94 -19.44 -19.45
N SER A 1112 35.64 -18.31 -19.39
CA SER A 1112 37.06 -18.22 -19.74
C SER A 1112 37.93 -18.30 -18.48
N ALA A 1113 38.70 -19.38 -18.36
CA ALA A 1113 39.65 -19.58 -17.27
C ALA A 1113 40.89 -18.67 -17.35
N ASN A 1114 41.16 -18.09 -18.53
CA ASN A 1114 42.43 -17.41 -18.85
C ASN A 1114 42.32 -15.90 -19.12
N SER A 1115 41.15 -15.27 -18.92
CA SER A 1115 41.00 -13.84 -19.12
C SER A 1115 40.61 -13.12 -17.83
N ASN A 1116 41.47 -12.22 -17.37
CA ASN A 1116 41.09 -11.15 -16.42
C ASN A 1116 40.04 -10.19 -17.04
N PHE A 1117 39.69 -10.36 -18.32
CA PHE A 1117 38.60 -9.68 -18.99
C PHE A 1117 37.27 -10.40 -18.75
N ILE A 1118 36.44 -9.80 -17.88
CA ILE A 1118 35.14 -10.32 -17.40
C ILE A 1118 34.04 -10.30 -18.51
N PHE A 1119 34.24 -9.57 -19.60
CA PHE A 1119 33.13 -9.13 -20.47
C PHE A 1119 32.83 -9.98 -21.70
N CYS A 1120 33.74 -10.84 -22.15
CA CYS A 1120 33.58 -11.50 -23.45
C CYS A 1120 32.85 -12.85 -23.40
N ASP A 1121 32.80 -13.54 -22.24
CA ASP A 1121 32.18 -14.87 -22.15
C ASP A 1121 31.57 -15.16 -20.76
N ARG A 1122 30.53 -14.39 -20.40
CA ARG A 1122 29.74 -14.58 -19.18
C ARG A 1122 28.40 -15.26 -19.45
N ARG A 1123 27.92 -16.06 -18.50
CA ARG A 1123 26.59 -16.69 -18.55
C ARG A 1123 25.79 -16.34 -17.30
N PHE A 1124 24.57 -15.86 -17.49
CA PHE A 1124 23.66 -15.52 -16.40
C PHE A 1124 23.22 -16.77 -15.61
N ILE A 1125 23.27 -16.70 -14.28
CA ILE A 1125 22.80 -17.76 -13.37
C ILE A 1125 21.47 -17.35 -12.71
N GLY A 1126 21.45 -16.17 -12.09
CA GLY A 1126 20.28 -15.67 -11.35
C GLY A 1126 20.50 -14.23 -10.88
N HIS A 1127 19.42 -13.55 -10.50
CA HIS A 1127 19.48 -12.22 -9.90
C HIS A 1127 18.40 -12.03 -8.83
N ARG A 1128 18.53 -10.95 -8.07
CA ARG A 1128 17.45 -10.33 -7.31
C ARG A 1128 17.52 -8.82 -7.48
N VAL A 1129 16.37 -8.18 -7.67
CA VAL A 1129 16.22 -6.73 -7.68
C VAL A 1129 15.32 -6.35 -6.52
N ILE A 1130 15.74 -5.37 -5.72
CA ILE A 1130 15.06 -4.96 -4.48
C ILE A 1130 14.97 -3.43 -4.47
N PRO A 1131 13.77 -2.83 -4.34
CA PRO A 1131 13.63 -1.40 -4.06
C PRO A 1131 14.35 -1.03 -2.77
N VAL A 1132 15.13 0.05 -2.78
CA VAL A 1132 15.94 0.47 -1.63
C VAL A 1132 15.03 0.81 -0.43
N SER A 1133 13.83 1.33 -0.66
CA SER A 1133 12.83 1.59 0.40
C SER A 1133 12.23 0.34 1.03
N ALA A 1134 12.40 -0.84 0.42
CA ALA A 1134 11.87 -2.12 0.89
C ALA A 1134 12.94 -3.06 1.46
N ILE A 1135 14.23 -2.73 1.33
CA ILE A 1135 15.32 -3.59 1.78
C ILE A 1135 15.40 -3.65 3.31
N SER A 1136 15.53 -4.85 3.85
CA SER A 1136 15.82 -5.06 5.27
C SER A 1136 17.34 -5.14 5.47
N PRO A 1137 17.94 -4.35 6.38
CA PRO A 1137 19.38 -4.39 6.63
C PRO A 1137 19.80 -5.68 7.36
N GLY A 1138 21.11 -5.87 7.48
CA GLY A 1138 21.70 -6.99 8.20
C GLY A 1138 22.22 -8.13 7.31
N TYR A 1139 22.37 -9.30 7.92
CA TYR A 1139 22.77 -10.53 7.26
C TYR A 1139 21.52 -11.19 6.68
N LYS A 1140 21.44 -11.22 5.35
CA LYS A 1140 20.28 -11.71 4.61
C LYS A 1140 20.73 -12.73 3.58
N HIS A 1141 19.92 -13.76 3.40
CA HIS A 1141 20.01 -14.63 2.23
C HIS A 1141 19.15 -14.03 1.12
N ILE A 1142 19.69 -14.00 -0.10
CA ILE A 1142 19.05 -13.45 -1.30
C ILE A 1142 18.96 -14.55 -2.35
#